data_AF-A0A0Q5VFE4-F1
#
_entry.id   AF-A0A0Q5VFE4-F1
#
_cell.length_a   1.000
_cell.length_b   1.000
_cell.length_c   1.000
_cell.angle_alpha   90.00
_cell.angle_beta   90.00
_cell.angle_gamma   90.00
#
_symmetry.space_group_name_H-M   'P 1'
#
loop_
_entity.id
_entity.type
_entity.pdbx_description
1 polymer ?
#
loop_
_entity_poly.entity_id
_entity_poly.type
_entity_poly.pdbx_seq_one_letter_code
_entity_poly.pdbx_strand_id
1 'polypeptide(L)'
;MRTAILVLGMHRSGTSALTWLLGQAGAVLPADPLPPQRDNPMGFWESRSLVAEHNRLLRQARSAWSDFRPLDLTRLKPEELADAKSRIGNAIQAAWPDAPLLAIKDPRVCRFAPLFVEILEDLGIETRVVLALRSADSVAQSLQAREEMSGDYARLLWLRHMIEADRDSRAFPRVAVDYDALMGDWRSALPAVSKILGRDWAPDAAQATAIDAFLQPALRHHLPTIDTPRGVLTNTVDRVWRGLSALTRQDGFEERRELTRANDRFDEKHWLQSDVMYAETRRLRGEARGGWRPEPRAARTGAMRVHIVAALGAGGPQSSAYIRLLLPLSDAALGERVTVSLDRWTGVLPDCDVCIVQRAALPHHEAAGSLLALTERRGVPLVVDLDDDFTAMSAEQITAGGYGDRLDALEKVLAGSKEVWFSTYQLAARHAGVIDRAVVVPNAIDPKLWRDWRRVWSPDEDDMTRFLHMGTGTHAEDFATIRPHLDALWRDREGRFDVTLIGVADEATPAPWLTHIQPPPDCRAYPKFVAWLRQQGPFDVGLAPLAETAFNHAKSDIKLLDYSALGLRSLVSDSPAYRADPGFRSALVTDWPQALRDAVDNRGDQRRQAAAATAHTWLNRTTPHAAVVMMDRLETLVGRP
;
A
#
# COMPACT_ATOMS: atom_id res chain seq x y z
N MET A 1 25.54 -31.69 -26.44
CA MET A 1 24.48 -31.17 -25.55
C MET A 1 24.61 -29.66 -25.53
N ARG A 2 23.50 -28.91 -25.64
CA ARG A 2 23.52 -27.45 -25.62
C ARG A 2 23.34 -26.98 -24.17
N THR A 3 23.97 -25.87 -23.81
CA THR A 3 23.86 -25.26 -22.48
C THR A 3 23.44 -23.80 -22.60
N ALA A 4 22.41 -23.38 -21.87
CA ALA A 4 21.99 -22.00 -21.73
C ALA A 4 22.47 -21.43 -20.39
N ILE A 5 23.18 -20.32 -20.45
CA ILE A 5 23.47 -19.47 -19.29
C ILE A 5 22.41 -18.38 -19.21
N LEU A 6 21.52 -18.48 -18.23
CA LEU A 6 20.57 -17.43 -17.90
C LEU A 6 21.25 -16.36 -17.05
N VAL A 7 21.32 -15.13 -17.56
CA VAL A 7 21.85 -13.98 -16.82
C VAL A 7 20.69 -13.27 -16.13
N LEU A 8 20.52 -13.54 -14.84
CA LEU A 8 19.42 -13.03 -14.03
C LEU A 8 19.88 -11.87 -13.15
N GLY A 9 19.16 -10.75 -13.22
CA GLY A 9 19.34 -9.62 -12.33
C GLY A 9 18.36 -8.51 -12.71
N MET A 10 17.93 -7.73 -11.72
CA MET A 10 17.06 -6.57 -11.95
C MET A 10 17.69 -5.62 -12.99
N HIS A 11 16.87 -4.88 -13.72
CA HIS A 11 17.32 -3.79 -14.59
C HIS A 11 18.38 -2.93 -13.89
N ARG A 12 19.45 -2.58 -14.61
CA ARG A 12 20.61 -1.80 -14.10
C ARG A 12 21.52 -2.52 -13.09
N SER A 13 21.34 -3.83 -12.86
CA SER A 13 22.25 -4.64 -12.01
C SER A 13 23.52 -5.12 -12.73
N GLY A 14 23.84 -4.56 -13.90
CA GLY A 14 25.07 -4.92 -14.64
C GLY A 14 24.94 -6.16 -15.53
N THR A 15 23.73 -6.66 -15.79
CA THR A 15 23.49 -7.85 -16.62
C THR A 15 24.11 -7.75 -18.01
N SER A 16 24.14 -6.58 -18.65
CA SER A 16 24.79 -6.38 -19.96
C SER A 16 26.32 -6.58 -19.90
N ALA A 17 26.98 -6.06 -18.86
CA ALA A 17 28.44 -6.19 -18.70
C ALA A 17 28.83 -7.66 -18.53
N LEU A 18 28.05 -8.37 -17.72
CA LEU A 18 28.24 -9.79 -17.48
C LEU A 18 27.93 -10.66 -18.71
N THR A 19 26.87 -10.33 -19.45
CA THR A 19 26.52 -11.00 -20.72
C THR A 19 27.64 -10.84 -21.74
N TRP A 20 28.21 -9.63 -21.87
CA TRP A 20 29.32 -9.39 -22.77
C TRP A 20 30.59 -10.14 -22.36
N LEU A 21 30.90 -10.19 -21.06
CA LEU A 21 32.02 -10.98 -20.52
C LEU A 21 31.87 -12.48 -20.85
N LEU A 22 30.65 -13.03 -20.71
CA LEU A 22 30.35 -14.40 -21.12
C LEU A 22 30.56 -14.61 -22.63
N GLY A 23 30.25 -13.59 -23.44
CA GLY A 23 30.56 -13.57 -24.87
C GLY A 23 32.06 -13.70 -25.15
N GLN A 24 32.90 -12.95 -24.44
CA GLN A 24 34.36 -13.09 -24.53
C GLN A 24 34.84 -14.49 -24.10
N ALA A 25 34.12 -15.12 -23.18
CA ALA A 25 34.41 -16.48 -22.72
C ALA A 25 33.89 -17.60 -23.63
N GLY A 26 33.29 -17.25 -24.78
CA GLY A 26 32.84 -18.18 -25.81
C GLY A 26 31.36 -18.54 -25.76
N ALA A 27 30.54 -17.87 -24.95
CA ALA A 27 29.08 -17.99 -25.05
C ALA A 27 28.56 -17.22 -26.28
N VAL A 28 27.63 -17.81 -27.02
CA VAL A 28 27.01 -17.16 -28.18
C VAL A 28 25.96 -16.16 -27.68
N LEU A 29 26.05 -14.93 -28.17
CA LEU A 29 25.09 -13.84 -27.95
C LEU A 29 23.99 -13.89 -29.03
N PRO A 30 22.79 -13.32 -28.81
CA PRO A 30 21.69 -13.49 -29.76
C PRO A 30 22.01 -12.89 -31.13
N ALA A 31 21.53 -13.53 -32.19
CA ALA A 31 21.63 -13.05 -33.57
C ALA A 31 20.75 -11.80 -33.84
N ASP A 32 19.75 -11.55 -33.00
CA ASP A 32 18.80 -10.44 -33.11
C ASP A 32 18.84 -9.48 -31.91
N PRO A 33 20.02 -8.96 -31.52
CA PRO A 33 20.11 -8.14 -30.32
C PRO A 33 19.28 -6.86 -30.46
N LEU A 34 18.75 -6.37 -29.35
CA LEU A 34 18.19 -5.03 -29.27
C LEU A 34 19.25 -4.00 -29.68
N PRO A 35 18.89 -2.99 -30.50
CA PRO A 35 19.83 -1.96 -30.91
C PRO A 35 20.32 -1.16 -29.69
N PRO A 36 21.59 -0.69 -29.69
CA PRO A 36 22.08 0.22 -28.66
C PRO A 36 21.19 1.48 -28.54
N GLN A 37 21.10 2.04 -27.34
CA GLN A 37 20.36 3.29 -27.06
C GLN A 37 21.27 4.29 -26.33
N ARG A 38 20.84 5.56 -26.25
CA ARG A 38 21.63 6.64 -25.62
C ARG A 38 22.08 6.32 -24.19
N ASP A 39 21.26 5.61 -23.43
CA ASP A 39 21.50 5.25 -22.03
C ASP A 39 22.23 3.90 -21.85
N ASN A 40 22.52 3.20 -22.95
CA ASN A 40 23.36 2.01 -23.02
C ASN A 40 24.00 1.90 -24.42
N PRO A 41 25.00 2.75 -24.72
CA PRO A 41 25.61 2.85 -26.05
C PRO A 41 26.37 1.59 -26.46
N MET A 42 26.74 0.74 -25.49
CA MET A 42 27.47 -0.51 -25.72
C MET A 42 26.57 -1.69 -26.08
N GLY A 43 25.25 -1.49 -26.14
CA GLY A 43 24.31 -2.52 -26.53
C GLY A 43 23.72 -3.30 -25.35
N PHE A 44 22.56 -3.84 -25.61
CA PHE A 44 21.68 -4.49 -24.64
C PHE A 44 21.99 -5.98 -24.53
N TRP A 45 22.25 -6.66 -25.64
CA TRP A 45 22.44 -8.12 -25.69
C TRP A 45 21.17 -8.93 -25.32
N GLU A 46 20.04 -8.27 -25.05
CA GLU A 46 18.72 -8.91 -25.10
C GLU A 46 18.33 -9.26 -26.54
N SER A 47 17.76 -10.45 -26.77
CA SER A 47 17.11 -10.80 -28.05
C SER A 47 15.83 -9.97 -28.23
N ARG A 48 15.70 -9.31 -29.37
CA ARG A 48 14.51 -8.50 -29.71
C ARG A 48 13.25 -9.34 -29.74
N SER A 49 13.32 -10.52 -30.35
CA SER A 49 12.18 -11.44 -30.46
C SER A 49 11.75 -11.94 -29.09
N LEU A 50 12.71 -12.29 -28.22
CA LEU A 50 12.44 -12.76 -26.86
C LEU A 50 11.80 -11.66 -26.00
N VAL A 51 12.31 -10.43 -26.07
CA VAL A 51 11.74 -9.27 -25.37
C VAL A 51 10.29 -9.00 -25.82
N ALA A 52 10.00 -9.19 -27.11
CA ALA A 52 8.64 -9.03 -27.63
C ALA A 52 7.67 -10.05 -27.03
N GLU A 53 8.09 -11.32 -26.90
CA GLU A 53 7.30 -12.37 -26.25
C GLU A 53 7.13 -12.13 -24.75
N HIS A 54 8.18 -11.71 -24.03
CA HIS A 54 8.06 -11.34 -22.61
C HIS A 54 7.03 -10.24 -22.39
N ASN A 55 7.08 -9.18 -23.20
CA ASN A 55 6.10 -8.10 -23.09
C ASN A 55 4.68 -8.56 -23.44
N ARG A 56 4.52 -9.50 -24.38
CA ARG A 56 3.22 -10.10 -24.70
C ARG A 56 2.69 -10.92 -23.52
N LEU A 57 3.52 -11.77 -22.92
CA LEU A 57 3.16 -12.59 -21.78
C LEU A 57 2.77 -11.75 -20.56
N LEU A 58 3.54 -10.69 -20.25
CA LEU A 58 3.19 -9.74 -19.18
C LEU A 58 1.83 -9.11 -19.39
N ARG A 59 1.54 -8.64 -20.62
CA ARG A 59 0.23 -8.05 -20.95
C ARG A 59 -0.91 -9.04 -20.77
N GLN A 60 -0.74 -10.28 -21.22
CA GLN A 60 -1.74 -11.35 -21.04
C GLN A 60 -2.00 -11.64 -19.56
N ALA A 61 -0.94 -11.66 -18.74
CA ALA A 61 -1.03 -11.81 -17.28
C ALA A 61 -1.56 -10.54 -16.55
N ARG A 62 -1.85 -9.46 -17.28
CA ARG A 62 -2.22 -8.13 -16.76
C ARG A 62 -1.16 -7.58 -15.79
N SER A 63 0.10 -7.72 -16.18
CA SER A 63 1.28 -7.31 -15.44
C SER A 63 2.22 -6.48 -16.34
N ALA A 64 3.32 -5.98 -15.78
CA ALA A 64 4.35 -5.23 -16.48
C ALA A 64 5.72 -5.53 -15.85
N TRP A 65 6.82 -5.17 -16.52
CA TRP A 65 8.16 -5.34 -15.94
C TRP A 65 8.33 -4.50 -14.67
N SER A 66 7.64 -3.36 -14.62
CA SER A 66 7.57 -2.47 -13.47
C SER A 66 6.43 -2.85 -12.52
N ASP A 67 5.80 -4.02 -12.63
CA ASP A 67 4.89 -4.53 -11.62
C ASP A 67 5.69 -5.35 -10.60
N PHE A 68 5.65 -4.96 -9.34
CA PHE A 68 6.35 -5.66 -8.26
C PHE A 68 5.48 -6.77 -7.63
N ARG A 69 4.20 -6.91 -7.97
CA ARG A 69 3.34 -7.97 -7.43
C ARG A 69 3.78 -9.33 -7.97
N PRO A 70 3.52 -10.45 -7.26
CA PRO A 70 3.78 -11.79 -7.79
C PRO A 70 3.15 -11.96 -9.17
N LEU A 71 3.90 -12.53 -10.11
CA LEU A 71 3.39 -12.79 -11.45
C LEU A 71 2.43 -13.97 -11.41
N ASP A 72 1.19 -13.73 -11.80
CA ASP A 72 0.12 -14.73 -11.78
C ASP A 72 -0.17 -15.24 -13.20
N LEU A 73 0.51 -16.33 -13.57
CA LEU A 73 0.30 -17.00 -14.86
C LEU A 73 -0.99 -17.83 -14.90
N THR A 74 -1.65 -18.07 -13.76
CA THR A 74 -2.93 -18.83 -13.73
C THR A 74 -4.08 -18.08 -14.40
N ARG A 75 -3.87 -16.78 -14.69
CA ARG A 75 -4.80 -15.93 -15.46
C ARG A 75 -4.85 -16.27 -16.94
N LEU A 76 -3.82 -16.93 -17.47
CA LEU A 76 -3.82 -17.42 -18.84
C LEU A 76 -4.54 -18.76 -18.88
N LYS A 77 -5.30 -18.99 -19.96
CA LYS A 77 -5.83 -20.32 -20.22
C LYS A 77 -4.68 -21.29 -20.55
N PRO A 78 -4.83 -22.60 -20.29
CA PRO A 78 -3.77 -23.58 -20.57
C PRO A 78 -3.23 -23.53 -22.01
N GLU A 79 -4.12 -23.33 -22.99
CA GLU A 79 -3.76 -23.18 -24.40
C GLU A 79 -2.93 -21.92 -24.69
N GLU A 80 -3.26 -20.79 -24.04
CA GLU A 80 -2.55 -19.53 -24.22
C GLU A 80 -1.13 -19.60 -23.65
N LEU A 81 -0.97 -20.30 -22.52
CA LEU A 81 0.33 -20.53 -21.90
C LEU A 81 1.18 -21.49 -22.73
N ALA A 82 0.59 -22.58 -23.26
CA ALA A 82 1.28 -23.50 -24.16
C ALA A 82 1.75 -22.80 -25.44
N ASP A 83 0.89 -21.95 -26.02
CA ASP A 83 1.23 -21.13 -27.18
C ASP A 83 2.37 -20.14 -26.88
N ALA A 84 2.36 -19.53 -25.69
CA ALA A 84 3.44 -18.65 -25.24
C ALA A 84 4.78 -19.40 -25.11
N LYS A 85 4.78 -20.58 -24.49
CA LYS A 85 5.96 -21.45 -24.40
C LYS A 85 6.52 -21.79 -25.78
N SER A 86 5.65 -22.19 -26.71
CA SER A 86 6.04 -22.52 -28.08
C SER A 86 6.68 -21.33 -28.80
N ARG A 87 6.08 -20.13 -28.71
CA ARG A 87 6.66 -18.91 -29.30
C ARG A 87 8.01 -18.54 -28.69
N ILE A 88 8.15 -18.62 -27.37
CA ILE A 88 9.42 -18.35 -26.68
C ILE A 88 10.48 -19.37 -27.10
N GLY A 89 10.15 -20.66 -27.16
CA GLY A 89 11.05 -21.70 -27.62
C GLY A 89 11.54 -21.46 -29.06
N ASN A 90 10.63 -21.12 -29.96
CA ASN A 90 10.97 -20.76 -31.35
C ASN A 90 11.87 -19.52 -31.41
N ALA A 91 11.61 -18.50 -30.58
CA ALA A 91 12.45 -17.31 -30.49
C ALA A 91 13.88 -17.65 -30.01
N ILE A 92 14.02 -18.54 -29.02
CA ILE A 92 15.33 -19.02 -28.55
C ILE A 92 16.07 -19.77 -29.66
N GLN A 93 15.40 -20.68 -30.37
CA GLN A 93 16.02 -21.42 -31.46
C GLN A 93 16.47 -20.50 -32.60
N ALA A 94 15.66 -19.49 -32.96
CA ALA A 94 15.99 -18.55 -34.02
C ALA A 94 17.12 -17.58 -33.64
N ALA A 95 17.16 -17.12 -32.39
CA ALA A 95 18.17 -16.17 -31.92
C ALA A 95 19.53 -16.84 -31.63
N TRP A 96 19.54 -18.14 -31.31
CA TRP A 96 20.75 -18.93 -31.08
C TRP A 96 20.73 -20.23 -31.89
N PRO A 97 20.82 -20.17 -33.23
CA PRO A 97 20.83 -21.38 -34.05
C PRO A 97 22.11 -22.20 -33.77
N ASP A 98 21.95 -23.49 -33.48
CA ASP A 98 23.04 -24.47 -33.26
C ASP A 98 24.11 -24.10 -32.22
N ALA A 99 23.89 -23.06 -31.40
CA ALA A 99 24.87 -22.63 -30.41
C ALA A 99 25.06 -23.72 -29.32
N PRO A 100 26.29 -24.22 -29.09
CA PRO A 100 26.56 -25.19 -28.04
C PRO A 100 26.48 -24.57 -26.64
N LEU A 101 26.84 -23.29 -26.53
CA LEU A 101 26.74 -22.50 -25.32
C LEU A 101 26.10 -21.15 -25.66
N LEU A 102 24.95 -20.84 -25.08
CA LEU A 102 24.20 -19.61 -25.30
C LEU A 102 24.10 -18.80 -24.01
N ALA A 103 24.24 -17.48 -24.12
CA ALA A 103 23.95 -16.56 -23.04
C ALA A 103 22.60 -15.87 -23.32
N ILE A 104 21.59 -16.19 -22.51
CA ILE A 104 20.26 -15.59 -22.60
C ILE A 104 20.14 -14.53 -21.52
N LYS A 105 19.84 -13.30 -21.93
CA LYS A 105 19.63 -12.18 -21.03
C LYS A 105 18.35 -11.44 -21.38
N ASP A 106 17.51 -11.27 -20.37
CA ASP A 106 16.48 -10.24 -20.25
C ASP A 106 16.23 -10.09 -18.74
N PRO A 107 16.33 -8.87 -18.15
CA PRO A 107 16.09 -8.68 -16.72
C PRO A 107 14.73 -9.23 -16.24
N ARG A 108 13.74 -9.32 -17.13
CA ARG A 108 12.41 -9.88 -16.84
C ARG A 108 12.43 -11.39 -16.64
N VAL A 109 13.45 -12.11 -17.13
CA VAL A 109 13.57 -13.57 -16.92
C VAL A 109 13.64 -13.91 -15.42
N CYS A 110 14.09 -12.99 -14.57
CA CYS A 110 13.98 -13.15 -13.10
C CYS A 110 12.56 -13.49 -12.65
N ARG A 111 11.54 -13.01 -13.37
CA ARG A 111 10.11 -13.20 -13.08
C ARG A 111 9.52 -14.44 -13.75
N PHE A 112 10.22 -15.00 -14.74
CA PHE A 112 9.79 -16.13 -15.55
C PHE A 112 10.68 -17.36 -15.40
N ALA A 113 11.60 -17.37 -14.44
CA ALA A 113 12.61 -18.40 -14.34
C ALA A 113 12.03 -19.83 -14.37
N PRO A 114 10.93 -20.16 -13.63
CA PRO A 114 10.31 -21.48 -13.74
C PRO A 114 9.81 -21.82 -15.15
N LEU A 115 9.16 -20.86 -15.82
CA LEU A 115 8.67 -21.03 -17.19
C LEU A 115 9.81 -21.25 -18.20
N PHE A 116 10.91 -20.50 -18.03
CA PHE A 116 12.09 -20.61 -18.90
C PHE A 116 12.79 -21.93 -18.76
N VAL A 117 12.85 -22.46 -17.54
CA VAL A 117 13.40 -23.79 -17.27
C VAL A 117 12.61 -24.84 -18.05
N GLU A 118 11.27 -24.85 -17.92
CA GLU A 118 10.42 -25.81 -18.63
C GLU A 118 10.66 -25.74 -20.15
N ILE A 119 10.75 -24.52 -20.71
CA ILE A 119 11.00 -24.33 -22.14
C ILE A 119 12.39 -24.84 -22.56
N LEU A 120 13.43 -24.58 -21.76
CA LEU A 120 14.79 -25.03 -22.07
C LEU A 120 14.92 -26.55 -21.95
N GLU A 121 14.24 -27.16 -20.98
CA GLU A 121 14.16 -28.61 -20.82
C GLU A 121 13.46 -29.26 -22.02
N ASP A 122 12.32 -28.72 -22.47
CA ASP A 122 11.60 -29.18 -23.67
C ASP A 122 12.47 -29.09 -24.94
N LEU A 123 13.38 -28.11 -25.00
CA LEU A 123 14.34 -27.94 -26.09
C LEU A 123 15.61 -28.80 -25.95
N GLY A 124 15.75 -29.57 -24.86
CA GLY A 124 16.94 -30.38 -24.58
C GLY A 124 18.20 -29.55 -24.29
N ILE A 125 18.03 -28.36 -23.69
CA ILE A 125 19.10 -27.41 -23.37
C ILE A 125 19.32 -27.40 -21.85
N GLU A 126 20.55 -27.70 -21.42
CA GLU A 126 20.94 -27.64 -20.00
C GLU A 126 20.89 -26.19 -19.49
N THR A 127 20.25 -25.96 -18.34
CA THR A 127 20.17 -24.61 -17.74
C THR A 127 21.25 -24.39 -16.70
N ARG A 128 21.98 -23.27 -16.82
CA ARG A 128 22.90 -22.73 -15.81
C ARG A 128 22.56 -21.27 -15.55
N VAL A 129 22.83 -20.77 -14.36
CA VAL A 129 22.41 -19.42 -13.94
C VAL A 129 23.58 -18.56 -13.46
N VAL A 130 23.61 -17.32 -13.91
CA VAL A 130 24.46 -16.28 -13.33
C VAL A 130 23.58 -15.20 -12.73
N LEU A 131 23.69 -15.00 -11.42
CA LEU A 131 23.04 -13.90 -10.71
C LEU A 131 23.93 -12.65 -10.79
N ALA A 132 23.49 -11.65 -11.55
CA ALA A 132 24.13 -10.33 -11.61
C ALA A 132 23.65 -9.48 -10.43
N LEU A 133 24.52 -9.27 -9.45
CA LEU A 133 24.19 -8.56 -8.22
C LEU A 133 24.65 -7.11 -8.27
N ARG A 134 23.81 -6.20 -7.78
CA ARG A 134 24.15 -4.81 -7.51
C ARG A 134 23.29 -4.31 -6.36
N SER A 135 23.84 -3.39 -5.56
CA SER A 135 23.11 -2.83 -4.42
C SER A 135 21.80 -2.18 -4.87
N ALA A 136 20.75 -2.33 -4.06
CA ALA A 136 19.44 -1.76 -4.35
C ALA A 136 19.48 -0.24 -4.49
N ASP A 137 20.31 0.45 -3.69
CA ASP A 137 20.45 1.90 -3.75
C ASP A 137 21.10 2.37 -5.06
N SER A 138 22.15 1.68 -5.53
CA SER A 138 22.75 2.01 -6.84
C SER A 138 21.78 1.72 -8.00
N VAL A 139 20.99 0.66 -7.90
CA VAL A 139 19.93 0.37 -8.88
C VAL A 139 18.84 1.44 -8.84
N ALA A 140 18.40 1.85 -7.64
CA ALA A 140 17.38 2.88 -7.45
C ALA A 140 17.82 4.23 -8.02
N GLN A 141 19.05 4.67 -7.74
CA GLN A 141 19.61 5.89 -8.31
C GLN A 141 19.68 5.83 -9.84
N SER A 142 20.06 4.69 -10.40
CA SER A 142 20.12 4.51 -11.86
C SER A 142 18.75 4.48 -12.52
N LEU A 143 17.72 3.93 -11.85
CA LEU A 143 16.34 3.94 -12.32
C LEU A 143 15.71 5.32 -12.18
N GLN A 144 15.99 6.05 -11.09
CA GLN A 144 15.57 7.43 -10.91
C GLN A 144 16.12 8.33 -12.01
N ALA A 145 17.41 8.22 -12.35
CA ALA A 145 18.02 9.04 -13.39
C ALA A 145 17.49 8.75 -14.82
N ARG A 146 16.90 7.57 -15.05
CA ARG A 146 16.46 7.11 -16.37
C ARG A 146 14.95 7.18 -16.57
N GLU A 147 14.21 6.69 -15.59
CA GLU A 147 12.76 6.47 -15.63
C GLU A 147 12.02 7.39 -14.66
N GLU A 148 12.74 8.34 -14.03
CA GLU A 148 12.26 9.30 -13.01
C GLU A 148 11.68 8.63 -11.74
N MET A 149 11.77 7.30 -11.67
CA MET A 149 11.20 6.44 -10.64
C MET A 149 11.57 6.84 -9.20
N SER A 150 10.61 6.78 -8.27
CA SER A 150 10.91 7.03 -6.86
C SER A 150 11.82 5.95 -6.28
N GLY A 151 12.69 6.34 -5.34
CA GLY A 151 13.69 5.45 -4.75
C GLY A 151 13.08 4.23 -4.06
N ASP A 152 12.00 4.41 -3.29
CA ASP A 152 11.34 3.29 -2.60
C ASP A 152 10.62 2.34 -3.57
N TYR A 153 10.06 2.87 -4.66
CA TYR A 153 9.48 2.01 -5.70
C TYR A 153 10.54 1.20 -6.46
N ALA A 154 11.66 1.83 -6.79
CA ALA A 154 12.78 1.15 -7.41
C ALA A 154 13.38 0.06 -6.51
N ARG A 155 13.50 0.32 -5.19
CA ARG A 155 13.91 -0.69 -4.19
C ARG A 155 12.90 -1.83 -4.07
N LEU A 156 11.61 -1.54 -4.16
CA LEU A 156 10.55 -2.56 -4.15
C LEU A 156 10.61 -3.47 -5.38
N LEU A 157 10.83 -2.90 -6.56
CA LEU A 157 11.04 -3.67 -7.79
C LEU A 157 12.32 -4.51 -7.72
N TRP A 158 13.41 -3.93 -7.21
CA TRP A 158 14.66 -4.66 -6.99
C TRP A 158 14.46 -5.87 -6.08
N LEU A 159 13.76 -5.70 -4.94
CA LEU A 159 13.43 -6.78 -4.03
C LEU A 159 12.70 -7.90 -4.76
N ARG A 160 11.59 -7.60 -5.45
CA ARG A 160 10.81 -8.64 -6.12
C ARG A 160 11.64 -9.42 -7.14
N HIS A 161 12.37 -8.74 -8.01
CA HIS A 161 13.14 -9.39 -9.08
C HIS A 161 14.29 -10.24 -8.51
N MET A 162 15.04 -9.73 -7.53
CA MET A 162 16.19 -10.45 -7.00
C MET A 162 15.78 -11.62 -6.11
N ILE A 163 14.64 -11.51 -5.40
CA ILE A 163 14.06 -12.60 -4.61
C ILE A 163 13.62 -13.75 -5.52
N GLU A 164 12.89 -13.44 -6.60
CA GLU A 164 12.45 -14.45 -7.57
C GLU A 164 13.66 -15.09 -8.29
N ALA A 165 14.64 -14.28 -8.71
CA ALA A 165 15.87 -14.77 -9.34
C ALA A 165 16.67 -15.73 -8.43
N ASP A 166 16.81 -15.41 -7.13
CA ASP A 166 17.43 -16.34 -6.18
C ASP A 166 16.56 -17.58 -6.00
N ARG A 167 15.32 -17.44 -5.55
CA ARG A 167 14.44 -18.56 -5.19
C ARG A 167 14.35 -19.59 -6.32
N ASP A 168 14.10 -19.11 -7.53
CA ASP A 168 13.76 -19.96 -8.67
C ASP A 168 14.99 -20.50 -9.41
N SER A 169 16.21 -20.05 -9.05
CA SER A 169 17.46 -20.58 -9.62
C SER A 169 18.16 -21.65 -8.79
N ARG A 170 17.71 -21.90 -7.55
CA ARG A 170 18.40 -22.78 -6.56
C ARG A 170 18.59 -24.23 -7.01
N ALA A 171 17.76 -24.70 -7.94
CA ALA A 171 17.82 -26.06 -8.48
C ALA A 171 18.89 -26.25 -9.56
N PHE A 172 19.49 -25.17 -10.06
CA PHE A 172 20.44 -25.22 -11.18
C PHE A 172 21.87 -24.90 -10.74
N PRO A 173 22.89 -25.36 -11.51
CA PRO A 173 24.24 -24.86 -11.35
C PRO A 173 24.25 -23.34 -11.51
N ARG A 174 24.61 -22.63 -10.43
CA ARG A 174 24.57 -21.17 -10.40
C ARG A 174 25.79 -20.55 -9.73
N VAL A 175 26.07 -19.31 -10.13
CA VAL A 175 27.06 -18.43 -9.51
C VAL A 175 26.49 -17.02 -9.36
N ALA A 176 26.99 -16.27 -8.39
CA ALA A 176 26.66 -14.86 -8.23
C ALA A 176 27.89 -13.99 -8.50
N VAL A 177 27.70 -12.90 -9.23
CA VAL A 177 28.76 -11.94 -9.57
C VAL A 177 28.30 -10.55 -9.13
N ASP A 178 29.08 -9.91 -8.27
CA ASP A 178 28.86 -8.54 -7.85
C ASP A 178 29.36 -7.57 -8.94
N TYR A 179 28.48 -6.68 -9.39
CA TYR A 179 28.78 -5.70 -10.42
C TYR A 179 29.88 -4.72 -10.00
N ASP A 180 29.88 -4.29 -8.74
CA ASP A 180 30.86 -3.33 -8.25
C ASP A 180 32.25 -3.96 -8.11
N ALA A 181 32.33 -5.24 -7.74
CA ALA A 181 33.56 -6.02 -7.80
C ALA A 181 34.02 -6.21 -9.25
N LEU A 182 33.11 -6.58 -10.16
CA LEU A 182 33.41 -6.78 -11.58
C LEU A 182 33.97 -5.51 -12.25
N MET A 183 33.38 -4.34 -11.95
CA MET A 183 33.85 -3.05 -12.49
C MET A 183 35.13 -2.55 -11.81
N GLY A 184 35.43 -3.01 -10.60
CA GLY A 184 36.66 -2.66 -9.88
C GLY A 184 37.86 -3.49 -10.35
N ASP A 185 37.66 -4.80 -10.49
CA ASP A 185 38.63 -5.72 -11.06
C ASP A 185 37.89 -6.94 -11.65
N TRP A 186 37.77 -6.99 -12.97
CA TRP A 186 37.04 -8.06 -13.65
C TRP A 186 37.69 -9.44 -13.47
N ARG A 187 38.98 -9.49 -13.11
CA ARG A 187 39.69 -10.75 -12.85
C ARG A 187 39.10 -11.48 -11.64
N SER A 188 38.50 -10.75 -10.70
CA SER A 188 37.77 -11.33 -9.56
C SER A 188 36.56 -12.19 -9.97
N ALA A 189 35.99 -11.98 -11.17
CA ALA A 189 34.87 -12.76 -11.68
C ALA A 189 35.29 -14.04 -12.41
N LEU A 190 36.57 -14.22 -12.74
CA LEU A 190 37.07 -15.38 -13.50
C LEU A 190 36.74 -16.75 -12.86
N PRO A 191 36.83 -16.93 -11.53
CA PRO A 191 36.45 -18.20 -10.92
C PRO A 191 34.96 -18.51 -11.10
N ALA A 192 34.09 -17.51 -10.96
CA ALA A 192 32.65 -17.67 -11.16
C ALA A 192 32.32 -17.98 -12.62
N VAL A 193 32.96 -17.27 -13.57
CA VAL A 193 32.80 -17.51 -15.01
C VAL A 193 33.30 -18.91 -15.39
N SER A 194 34.48 -19.31 -14.95
CA SER A 194 35.01 -20.66 -15.22
C SER A 194 34.08 -21.76 -14.68
N LYS A 195 33.59 -21.58 -13.45
CA LYS A 195 32.64 -22.51 -12.83
C LYS A 195 31.34 -22.63 -13.62
N ILE A 196 30.77 -21.52 -14.11
CA ILE A 196 29.50 -21.59 -14.86
C ILE A 196 29.69 -22.14 -16.28
N LEU A 197 30.86 -21.93 -16.89
CA LEU A 197 31.22 -22.54 -18.16
C LEU A 197 31.48 -24.05 -18.03
N GLY A 198 31.85 -24.52 -16.84
CA GLY A 198 32.27 -25.90 -16.60
C GLY A 198 33.67 -26.21 -17.15
N ARG A 199 34.48 -25.17 -17.37
CA ARG A 199 35.88 -25.25 -17.82
C ARG A 199 36.65 -24.03 -17.33
N ASP A 200 37.95 -24.18 -17.12
CA ASP A 200 38.81 -23.05 -16.83
C ASP A 200 38.86 -22.09 -18.02
N TRP A 201 38.59 -20.81 -17.76
CA TRP A 201 38.74 -19.75 -18.75
C TRP A 201 39.80 -18.76 -18.29
N ALA A 202 40.89 -18.68 -19.05
CA ALA A 202 41.93 -17.69 -18.92
C ALA A 202 41.92 -16.81 -20.18
N PRO A 203 41.55 -15.52 -20.09
CA PRO A 203 41.56 -14.63 -21.24
C PRO A 203 42.98 -14.41 -21.75
N ASP A 204 43.16 -14.40 -23.06
CA ASP A 204 44.43 -14.02 -23.66
C ASP A 204 44.68 -12.50 -23.55
N ALA A 205 45.86 -12.03 -24.00
CA ALA A 205 46.21 -10.62 -23.92
C ALA A 205 45.27 -9.70 -24.73
N ALA A 206 44.74 -10.17 -25.87
CA ALA A 206 43.82 -9.39 -26.69
C ALA A 206 42.44 -9.30 -26.03
N GLN A 207 41.94 -10.41 -25.49
CA GLN A 207 40.70 -10.47 -24.70
C GLN A 207 40.82 -9.60 -23.45
N ALA A 208 41.91 -9.71 -22.69
CA ALA A 208 42.16 -8.89 -21.51
C ALA A 208 42.12 -7.39 -21.85
N THR A 209 42.78 -6.99 -22.94
CA THR A 209 42.76 -5.60 -23.44
C THR A 209 41.34 -5.16 -23.81
N ALA A 210 40.59 -6.01 -24.51
CA ALA A 210 39.21 -5.71 -24.89
C ALA A 210 38.29 -5.60 -23.66
N ILE A 211 38.48 -6.45 -22.64
CA ILE A 211 37.72 -6.43 -21.40
C ILE A 211 38.05 -5.17 -20.59
N ASP A 212 39.34 -4.81 -20.45
CA ASP A 212 39.77 -3.58 -19.79
C ASP A 212 39.19 -2.34 -20.51
N ALA A 213 39.16 -2.36 -21.85
CA ALA A 213 38.59 -1.27 -22.65
C ALA A 213 37.05 -1.18 -22.54
N PHE A 214 36.36 -2.30 -22.31
CA PHE A 214 34.90 -2.36 -22.18
C PHE A 214 34.42 -2.04 -20.75
N LEU A 215 35.06 -2.60 -19.73
CA LEU A 215 34.69 -2.46 -18.31
C LEU A 215 35.39 -1.25 -17.67
N GLN A 216 35.29 -0.08 -18.31
CA GLN A 216 35.94 1.13 -17.79
C GLN A 216 35.30 1.59 -16.47
N PRO A 217 36.10 1.90 -15.44
CA PRO A 217 35.59 2.47 -14.18
C PRO A 217 34.80 3.77 -14.37
N ALA A 218 35.09 4.54 -15.43
CA ALA A 218 34.38 5.77 -15.79
C ALA A 218 32.90 5.55 -16.18
N LEU A 219 32.50 4.30 -16.46
CA LEU A 219 31.10 3.91 -16.68
C LEU A 219 30.35 3.64 -15.35
N ARG A 220 31.02 3.77 -14.19
CA ARG A 220 30.36 3.85 -12.87
C ARG A 220 29.69 5.22 -12.71
N HIS A 221 28.49 5.37 -13.25
CA HIS A 221 27.77 6.64 -13.14
C HIS A 221 27.13 6.89 -11.76
N HIS A 222 27.03 5.87 -10.88
CA HIS A 222 26.34 6.00 -9.58
C HIS A 222 27.03 5.18 -8.48
N LEU A 223 27.83 5.85 -7.65
CA LEU A 223 28.25 5.35 -6.34
C LEU A 223 27.15 5.70 -5.32
N PRO A 224 26.82 4.82 -4.36
CA PRO A 224 25.80 5.12 -3.37
C PRO A 224 26.20 6.34 -2.56
N THR A 225 25.51 7.46 -2.77
CA THR A 225 25.51 8.59 -1.86
C THR A 225 24.80 8.19 -0.56
N ILE A 226 25.46 8.44 0.57
CA ILE A 226 25.04 8.07 1.94
C ILE A 226 23.66 8.66 2.32
N ASP A 227 23.16 9.61 1.53
CA ASP A 227 22.04 10.50 1.84
C ASP A 227 20.70 10.12 1.17
N THR A 228 20.57 8.93 0.59
CA THR A 228 19.28 8.51 0.03
C THR A 228 18.31 8.26 1.21
N PRO A 229 17.14 8.94 1.30
CA PRO A 229 16.24 8.78 2.44
C PRO A 229 15.93 7.30 2.68
N ARG A 230 16.21 6.86 3.91
CA ARG A 230 15.96 5.49 4.36
C ARG A 230 14.46 5.32 4.58
N GLY A 231 13.79 4.78 3.57
CA GLY A 231 12.35 4.53 3.60
C GLY A 231 11.98 3.27 4.39
N VAL A 232 10.69 2.98 4.39
CA VAL A 232 10.05 1.86 5.12
C VAL A 232 10.61 0.46 4.73
N LEU A 233 11.27 0.34 3.58
CA LEU A 233 11.86 -0.89 3.06
C LEU A 233 13.32 -1.15 3.50
N THR A 234 13.99 -0.18 4.11
CA THR A 234 15.46 -0.21 4.36
C THR A 234 15.92 -1.51 5.02
N ASN A 235 15.27 -1.92 6.12
CA ASN A 235 15.65 -3.13 6.85
C ASN A 235 15.49 -4.42 6.04
N THR A 236 14.50 -4.47 5.14
CA THR A 236 14.27 -5.64 4.27
C THR A 236 15.31 -5.67 3.15
N VAL A 237 15.55 -4.52 2.51
CA VAL A 237 16.57 -4.34 1.46
C VAL A 237 17.95 -4.75 1.97
N ASP A 238 18.37 -4.23 3.13
CA ASP A 238 19.69 -4.52 3.72
C ASP A 238 19.88 -6.01 4.07
N ARG A 239 18.79 -6.71 4.44
CA ARG A 239 18.83 -8.14 4.73
C ARG A 239 18.96 -8.96 3.46
N VAL A 240 18.12 -8.69 2.46
CA VAL A 240 18.17 -9.39 1.16
C VAL A 240 19.50 -9.12 0.47
N TRP A 241 19.99 -7.88 0.47
CA TRP A 241 21.30 -7.54 -0.09
C TRP A 241 22.43 -8.32 0.56
N ARG A 242 22.50 -8.33 1.90
CA ARG A 242 23.54 -9.11 2.61
C ARG A 242 23.48 -10.60 2.27
N GLY A 243 22.28 -11.18 2.19
CA GLY A 243 22.11 -12.57 1.81
C GLY A 243 22.58 -12.85 0.39
N LEU A 244 22.20 -12.00 -0.58
CA LEU A 244 22.61 -12.15 -1.98
C LEU A 244 24.12 -11.97 -2.14
N SER A 245 24.72 -10.96 -1.50
CA SER A 245 26.16 -10.73 -1.54
C SER A 245 26.94 -11.91 -0.96
N ALA A 246 26.41 -12.63 0.04
CA ALA A 246 27.07 -13.83 0.57
C ALA A 246 27.22 -14.94 -0.48
N LEU A 247 26.27 -15.04 -1.43
CA LEU A 247 26.29 -16.02 -2.53
C LEU A 247 27.50 -15.86 -3.47
N THR A 248 28.15 -14.68 -3.49
CA THR A 248 29.38 -14.46 -4.28
C THR A 248 30.57 -15.25 -3.74
N ARG A 249 30.54 -15.63 -2.46
CA ARG A 249 31.58 -16.42 -1.78
C ARG A 249 31.16 -17.87 -1.66
N GLN A 250 29.94 -18.10 -1.18
CA GLN A 250 29.43 -19.43 -0.90
C GLN A 250 27.90 -19.47 -1.08
N ASP A 251 27.43 -20.42 -1.87
CA ASP A 251 26.00 -20.72 -2.04
C ASP A 251 25.65 -21.99 -1.27
N GLY A 252 25.61 -21.87 0.06
CA GLY A 252 25.37 -22.95 1.01
C GLY A 252 23.97 -22.94 1.60
N PHE A 253 23.72 -23.89 2.51
CA PHE A 253 22.43 -24.04 3.17
C PHE A 253 22.06 -22.82 4.02
N GLU A 254 23.00 -22.28 4.81
CA GLU A 254 22.73 -21.15 5.71
C GLU A 254 22.47 -19.84 4.94
N GLU A 255 23.23 -19.57 3.87
CA GLU A 255 23.00 -18.39 3.03
C GLU A 255 21.61 -18.42 2.38
N ARG A 256 21.22 -19.60 1.85
CA ARG A 256 19.88 -19.82 1.26
C ARG A 256 18.77 -19.70 2.30
N ARG A 257 18.99 -20.19 3.53
CA ARG A 257 18.03 -20.13 4.63
C ARG A 257 17.78 -18.71 5.11
N GLU A 258 18.83 -17.92 5.29
CA GLU A 258 18.70 -16.51 5.68
C GLU A 258 18.01 -15.69 4.58
N LEU A 259 18.31 -15.97 3.31
CA LEU A 259 17.58 -15.39 2.18
C LEU A 259 16.10 -15.78 2.20
N THR A 260 15.77 -17.06 2.40
CA THR A 260 14.37 -17.51 2.52
C THR A 260 13.63 -16.75 3.62
N ARG A 261 14.22 -16.60 4.81
CA ARG A 261 13.61 -15.83 5.91
C ARG A 261 13.39 -14.36 5.56
N ALA A 262 14.32 -13.76 4.81
CA ALA A 262 14.16 -12.38 4.35
C ALA A 262 13.02 -12.26 3.32
N ASN A 263 12.87 -13.28 2.46
CA ASN A 263 11.83 -13.36 1.43
C ASN A 263 10.45 -13.57 2.06
N ASP A 264 10.31 -14.52 2.98
CA ASP A 264 9.03 -14.81 3.66
C ASP A 264 8.51 -13.55 4.37
N ARG A 265 9.39 -12.84 5.08
CA ARG A 265 9.06 -11.55 5.73
C ARG A 265 8.71 -10.44 4.76
N PHE A 266 9.20 -10.49 3.53
CA PHE A 266 8.82 -9.52 2.49
C PHE A 266 7.41 -9.82 1.97
N ASP A 267 7.09 -11.10 1.74
CA ASP A 267 5.78 -11.52 1.28
C ASP A 267 4.70 -11.35 2.37
N GLU A 268 5.02 -11.53 3.66
CA GLU A 268 4.12 -11.26 4.79
C GLU A 268 3.69 -9.77 4.93
N LYS A 269 4.41 -8.85 4.29
CA LYS A 269 4.23 -7.39 4.45
C LYS A 269 3.46 -6.77 3.29
N HIS A 270 2.23 -7.25 3.06
CA HIS A 270 1.36 -6.78 1.98
C HIS A 270 1.01 -5.27 2.03
N TRP A 271 1.12 -4.61 3.17
CA TRP A 271 0.79 -3.18 3.33
C TRP A 271 1.90 -2.23 2.85
N LEU A 272 3.17 -2.61 3.04
CA LEU A 272 4.34 -1.86 2.53
C LEU A 272 4.32 -1.71 1.00
N GLN A 273 3.64 -2.63 0.35
CA GLN A 273 3.46 -2.70 -1.10
C GLN A 273 2.41 -1.70 -1.60
N SER A 274 1.40 -1.36 -0.78
CA SER A 274 0.33 -0.43 -1.13
C SER A 274 0.76 1.03 -0.98
N ASP A 275 1.50 1.37 0.09
CA ASP A 275 1.92 2.76 0.36
C ASP A 275 2.95 3.26 -0.66
N VAL A 276 3.94 2.41 -0.99
CA VAL A 276 4.96 2.74 -1.99
C VAL A 276 4.35 2.85 -3.40
N MET A 277 3.40 1.96 -3.73
CA MET A 277 2.64 2.04 -4.99
C MET A 277 1.81 3.30 -5.09
N TYR A 278 1.14 3.68 -4.00
CA TYR A 278 0.32 4.88 -3.96
C TYR A 278 1.20 6.12 -4.16
N ALA A 279 2.36 6.19 -3.51
CA ALA A 279 3.34 7.26 -3.69
C ALA A 279 3.86 7.34 -5.14
N GLU A 280 4.24 6.22 -5.75
CA GLU A 280 4.72 6.20 -7.14
C GLU A 280 3.61 6.54 -8.14
N THR A 281 2.39 6.02 -7.93
CA THR A 281 1.24 6.32 -8.79
C THR A 281 0.88 7.80 -8.69
N ARG A 282 1.04 8.43 -7.52
CA ARG A 282 0.90 9.88 -7.35
C ARG A 282 1.97 10.65 -8.12
N ARG A 283 3.25 10.26 -8.01
CA ARG A 283 4.36 10.87 -8.77
C ARG A 283 4.09 10.83 -10.28
N LEU A 284 3.80 9.65 -10.82
CA LEU A 284 3.50 9.45 -12.25
C LEU A 284 2.26 10.24 -12.69
N ARG A 285 1.22 10.33 -11.85
CA ARG A 285 0.04 11.17 -12.13
C ARG A 285 0.35 12.67 -12.04
N GLY A 286 1.30 13.08 -11.21
CA GLY A 286 1.80 14.45 -11.14
C GLY A 286 2.59 14.85 -12.40
N GLU A 287 3.49 13.98 -12.87
CA GLU A 287 4.30 14.21 -14.07
C GLU A 287 3.51 14.10 -15.38
N ALA A 288 2.54 13.17 -15.46
CA ALA A 288 1.62 13.07 -16.60
C ALA A 288 0.77 14.34 -16.78
N ARG A 289 0.55 15.14 -15.72
CA ARG A 289 -0.08 16.47 -15.81
C ARG A 289 0.87 17.57 -16.29
N GLY A 290 2.18 17.34 -16.30
CA GLY A 290 3.14 18.20 -16.99
C GLY A 290 2.95 18.22 -18.51
N GLY A 291 2.34 17.17 -19.08
CA GLY A 291 2.05 17.02 -20.52
C GLY A 291 0.63 17.41 -20.95
N TRP A 292 -0.29 17.64 -20.00
CA TRP A 292 -1.64 18.14 -20.28
C TRP A 292 -1.85 19.45 -19.53
N ARG A 293 -1.69 20.57 -20.24
CA ARG A 293 -2.14 21.87 -19.76
C ARG A 293 -3.65 21.97 -20.03
N PRO A 294 -4.53 21.93 -19.01
CA PRO A 294 -5.80 22.62 -19.18
C PRO A 294 -5.48 24.09 -19.45
N GLU A 295 -6.34 24.78 -20.21
CA GLU A 295 -6.21 26.23 -20.36
C GLU A 295 -5.97 26.86 -18.99
N PRO A 296 -4.95 27.72 -18.84
CA PRO A 296 -4.66 28.31 -17.55
C PRO A 296 -5.88 29.16 -17.17
N ARG A 297 -6.67 28.67 -16.21
CA ARG A 297 -7.33 29.60 -15.30
C ARG A 297 -6.23 30.46 -14.73
N ALA A 298 -6.37 31.78 -14.87
CA ALA A 298 -5.48 32.75 -14.26
C ALA A 298 -5.15 32.25 -12.85
N ALA A 299 -3.89 31.91 -12.61
CA ALA A 299 -3.45 31.34 -11.35
C ALA A 299 -3.86 32.33 -10.25
N ARG A 300 -4.90 31.98 -9.48
CA ARG A 300 -5.27 32.76 -8.30
C ARG A 300 -4.13 32.54 -7.31
N THR A 301 -3.22 33.51 -7.24
CA THR A 301 -2.14 33.54 -6.25
C THR A 301 -2.77 33.73 -4.88
N GLY A 302 -2.83 32.65 -4.09
CA GLY A 302 -3.41 32.65 -2.75
C GLY A 302 -3.83 31.25 -2.28
N ALA A 303 -4.20 31.12 -1.01
CA ALA A 303 -4.71 29.90 -0.41
C ALA A 303 -5.85 29.30 -1.26
N MET A 304 -5.83 27.97 -1.43
CA MET A 304 -6.92 27.26 -2.10
C MET A 304 -8.16 27.26 -1.21
N ARG A 305 -9.29 27.71 -1.73
CA ARG A 305 -10.53 27.81 -0.97
C ARG A 305 -11.35 26.55 -1.21
N VAL A 306 -11.51 25.75 -0.17
CA VAL A 306 -12.33 24.55 -0.17
C VAL A 306 -13.64 24.86 0.55
N HIS A 307 -14.76 24.64 -0.13
CA HIS A 307 -16.08 24.73 0.49
C HIS A 307 -16.67 23.35 0.70
N ILE A 308 -17.04 23.03 1.93
CA ILE A 308 -17.65 21.76 2.32
C ILE A 308 -19.15 21.97 2.52
N VAL A 309 -19.96 21.23 1.77
CA VAL A 309 -21.39 21.09 1.98
C VAL A 309 -21.62 19.87 2.86
N ALA A 310 -22.06 20.08 4.10
CA ALA A 310 -22.27 19.00 5.07
C ALA A 310 -23.64 19.12 5.76
N ALA A 311 -24.17 18.00 6.26
CA ALA A 311 -25.32 18.03 7.15
C ALA A 311 -24.94 18.64 8.51
N LEU A 312 -25.74 19.60 8.97
CA LEU A 312 -25.55 20.29 10.26
C LEU A 312 -26.66 19.90 11.24
N GLY A 313 -26.28 19.38 12.40
CA GLY A 313 -27.17 19.17 13.54
C GLY A 313 -27.17 20.36 14.50
N ALA A 314 -27.86 20.21 15.63
CA ALA A 314 -27.92 21.25 16.69
C ALA A 314 -26.54 21.59 17.28
N GLY A 315 -25.58 20.65 17.25
CA GLY A 315 -24.21 20.84 17.72
C GLY A 315 -23.20 21.22 16.63
N GLY A 316 -23.66 21.54 15.41
CA GLY A 316 -22.79 21.79 14.25
C GLY A 316 -22.63 20.55 13.35
N PRO A 317 -21.49 20.41 12.64
CA PRO A 317 -21.22 19.29 11.76
C PRO A 317 -21.20 17.96 12.51
N GLN A 318 -21.55 16.88 11.81
CA GLN A 318 -21.42 15.53 12.35
C GLN A 318 -19.94 15.15 12.56
N SER A 319 -19.67 14.22 13.47
CA SER A 319 -18.30 13.80 13.82
C SER A 319 -17.49 13.33 12.61
N SER A 320 -18.10 12.66 11.64
CA SER A 320 -17.39 12.23 10.44
C SER A 320 -16.94 13.40 9.56
N ALA A 321 -17.67 14.52 9.52
CA ALA A 321 -17.20 15.72 8.82
C ALA A 321 -15.94 16.30 9.47
N TYR A 322 -15.81 16.20 10.80
CA TYR A 322 -14.58 16.57 11.51
C TYR A 322 -13.42 15.63 11.17
N ILE A 323 -13.62 14.33 11.37
CA ILE A 323 -12.59 13.30 11.21
C ILE A 323 -12.09 13.25 9.78
N ARG A 324 -13.00 13.33 8.81
CA ARG A 324 -12.67 13.14 7.40
C ARG A 324 -12.20 14.40 6.72
N LEU A 325 -12.83 15.54 6.97
CA LEU A 325 -12.60 16.74 6.17
C LEU A 325 -12.01 17.88 6.99
N LEU A 326 -12.70 18.35 8.04
CA LEU A 326 -12.31 19.58 8.72
C LEU A 326 -10.92 19.47 9.37
N LEU A 327 -10.66 18.43 10.16
CA LEU A 327 -9.39 18.32 10.89
C LEU A 327 -8.19 18.08 9.95
N PRO A 328 -8.27 17.18 8.95
CA PRO A 328 -7.20 17.06 7.95
C PRO A 328 -6.99 18.33 7.12
N LEU A 329 -8.06 18.97 6.64
CA LEU A 329 -7.94 20.15 5.76
C LEU A 329 -7.61 21.45 6.53
N SER A 330 -7.66 21.44 7.85
CA SER A 330 -7.19 22.53 8.71
C SER A 330 -5.91 22.18 9.49
N ASP A 331 -5.25 21.07 9.14
CA ASP A 331 -4.01 20.67 9.79
C ASP A 331 -2.88 21.69 9.50
N ALA A 332 -2.00 21.88 10.49
CA ALA A 332 -0.89 22.82 10.36
C ALA A 332 0.12 22.40 9.28
N ALA A 333 0.16 21.12 8.91
CA ALA A 333 0.96 20.61 7.79
C ALA A 333 0.61 21.27 6.45
N LEU A 334 -0.60 21.84 6.31
CA LEU A 334 -1.01 22.57 5.11
C LEU A 334 -0.61 24.06 5.14
N GLY A 335 -0.21 24.59 6.30
CA GLY A 335 0.08 26.02 6.47
C GLY A 335 -1.05 26.89 5.95
N GLU A 336 -0.71 27.93 5.17
CA GLU A 336 -1.68 28.83 4.53
C GLU A 336 -2.14 28.35 3.15
N ARG A 337 -1.87 27.11 2.76
CA ARG A 337 -2.18 26.60 1.41
C ARG A 337 -3.67 26.38 1.19
N VAL A 338 -4.47 26.21 2.24
CA VAL A 338 -5.91 25.94 2.17
C VAL A 338 -6.68 26.82 3.13
N THR A 339 -7.81 27.34 2.67
CA THR A 339 -8.86 27.92 3.51
C THR A 339 -10.12 27.09 3.38
N VAL A 340 -10.64 26.60 4.51
CA VAL A 340 -11.81 25.74 4.55
C VAL A 340 -13.01 26.54 5.04
N SER A 341 -14.12 26.45 4.30
CA SER A 341 -15.44 26.90 4.75
C SER A 341 -16.39 25.70 4.76
N LEU A 342 -17.36 25.72 5.66
CA LEU A 342 -18.34 24.65 5.75
C LEU A 342 -19.73 25.23 6.06
N ASP A 343 -20.73 24.78 5.33
CA ASP A 343 -22.13 25.11 5.59
C ASP A 343 -23.09 24.02 5.10
N ARG A 344 -24.38 24.14 5.44
CA ARG A 344 -25.46 23.42 4.77
C ARG A 344 -25.67 23.99 3.37
N TRP A 345 -26.24 23.19 2.46
CA TRP A 345 -26.63 23.72 1.16
C TRP A 345 -27.81 24.71 1.30
N THR A 346 -27.61 25.94 0.84
CA THR A 346 -28.60 27.03 0.87
C THR A 346 -29.06 27.47 -0.53
N GLY A 347 -28.63 26.76 -1.58
CA GLY A 347 -28.81 27.20 -2.97
C GLY A 347 -27.70 28.11 -3.49
N VAL A 348 -26.79 28.57 -2.61
CA VAL A 348 -25.68 29.45 -2.96
C VAL A 348 -24.36 28.72 -2.74
N LEU A 349 -23.51 28.69 -3.77
CA LEU A 349 -22.11 28.29 -3.64
C LEU A 349 -21.26 29.54 -3.42
N PRO A 350 -20.46 29.64 -2.33
CA PRO A 350 -19.51 30.73 -2.17
C PRO A 350 -18.39 30.68 -3.23
N ASP A 351 -17.59 31.74 -3.32
CA ASP A 351 -16.40 31.74 -4.18
C ASP A 351 -15.36 30.78 -3.60
N CYS A 352 -15.23 29.62 -4.24
CA CYS A 352 -14.35 28.52 -3.85
C CYS A 352 -13.65 27.95 -5.07
N ASP A 353 -12.53 27.29 -4.83
CA ASP A 353 -11.73 26.61 -5.85
C ASP A 353 -12.08 25.12 -5.95
N VAL A 354 -12.56 24.51 -4.86
CA VAL A 354 -13.11 23.14 -4.81
C VAL A 354 -14.37 23.12 -3.94
N CYS A 355 -15.38 22.38 -4.35
CA CYS A 355 -16.57 22.09 -3.55
C CYS A 355 -16.57 20.61 -3.16
N ILE A 356 -16.77 20.29 -1.89
CA ILE A 356 -16.87 18.91 -1.38
C ILE A 356 -18.26 18.71 -0.76
N VAL A 357 -19.02 17.73 -1.22
CA VAL A 357 -20.27 17.29 -0.58
C VAL A 357 -19.97 16.10 0.32
N GLN A 358 -20.24 16.22 1.62
CA GLN A 358 -20.01 15.15 2.58
C GLN A 358 -21.31 14.36 2.79
N ARG A 359 -21.27 13.04 2.57
CA ARG A 359 -22.41 12.13 2.76
C ARG A 359 -23.66 12.59 1.98
N ALA A 360 -24.84 12.19 2.45
CA ALA A 360 -26.13 12.65 1.98
C ALA A 360 -26.49 14.06 2.54
N ALA A 361 -25.62 15.06 2.33
CA ALA A 361 -25.81 16.42 2.84
C ALA A 361 -26.87 17.22 2.08
N LEU A 362 -27.14 16.87 0.82
CA LEU A 362 -28.11 17.57 -0.01
C LEU A 362 -29.53 17.09 0.29
N PRO A 363 -30.50 18.01 0.41
CA PRO A 363 -31.82 17.66 0.93
C PRO A 363 -32.70 16.89 -0.08
N HIS A 364 -32.53 17.12 -1.38
CA HIS A 364 -33.35 16.51 -2.43
C HIS A 364 -32.65 16.59 -3.81
N HIS A 365 -33.18 15.84 -4.79
CA HIS A 365 -32.63 15.71 -6.14
C HIS A 365 -32.45 17.06 -6.88
N GLU A 366 -33.38 18.02 -6.74
CA GLU A 366 -33.26 19.34 -7.38
C GLU A 366 -32.11 20.19 -6.80
N ALA A 367 -31.85 20.07 -5.50
CA ALA A 367 -30.72 20.73 -4.85
C ALA A 367 -29.39 20.21 -5.41
N ALA A 368 -29.28 18.88 -5.60
CA ALA A 368 -28.13 18.26 -6.25
C ALA A 368 -27.96 18.73 -7.70
N GLY A 369 -29.04 18.82 -8.48
CA GLY A 369 -29.00 19.36 -9.84
C GLY A 369 -28.54 20.82 -9.89
N SER A 370 -29.03 21.64 -8.96
CA SER A 370 -28.66 23.05 -8.85
C SER A 370 -27.18 23.24 -8.50
N LEU A 371 -26.66 22.45 -7.56
CA LEU A 371 -25.24 22.47 -7.20
C LEU A 371 -24.37 22.06 -8.40
N LEU A 372 -24.68 20.93 -9.05
CA LEU A 372 -23.95 20.44 -10.23
C LEU A 372 -23.87 21.48 -11.34
N ALA A 373 -25.01 22.07 -11.70
CA ALA A 373 -25.08 23.11 -12.72
C ALA A 373 -24.27 24.36 -12.31
N LEU A 374 -24.25 24.71 -11.03
CA LEU A 374 -23.48 25.86 -10.54
C LEU A 374 -21.98 25.59 -10.54
N THR A 375 -21.55 24.40 -10.11
CA THR A 375 -20.15 23.97 -10.16
C THR A 375 -19.63 23.89 -11.59
N GLU A 376 -20.44 23.38 -12.51
CA GLU A 376 -20.10 23.30 -13.94
C GLU A 376 -19.98 24.69 -14.57
N ARG A 377 -20.99 25.55 -14.41
CA ARG A 377 -20.95 26.94 -14.92
C ARG A 377 -19.76 27.73 -14.38
N ARG A 378 -19.38 27.48 -13.13
CA ARG A 378 -18.24 28.13 -12.47
C ARG A 378 -16.94 27.36 -12.60
N GLY A 379 -16.88 26.26 -13.35
CA GLY A 379 -15.69 25.41 -13.48
C GLY A 379 -15.06 24.99 -12.15
N VAL A 380 -15.86 24.82 -11.10
CA VAL A 380 -15.40 24.39 -9.77
C VAL A 380 -15.50 22.86 -9.73
N PRO A 381 -14.41 22.11 -9.52
CA PRO A 381 -14.49 20.67 -9.33
C PRO A 381 -15.33 20.32 -8.10
N LEU A 382 -16.29 19.41 -8.28
CA LEU A 382 -17.10 18.84 -7.22
C LEU A 382 -16.50 17.50 -6.77
N VAL A 383 -16.28 17.34 -5.47
CA VAL A 383 -15.89 16.09 -4.83
C VAL A 383 -17.04 15.60 -3.96
N VAL A 384 -17.24 14.29 -3.88
CA VAL A 384 -18.17 13.69 -2.90
C VAL A 384 -17.35 12.87 -1.90
N ASP A 385 -17.53 13.08 -0.60
CA ASP A 385 -16.88 12.32 0.48
C ASP A 385 -17.88 11.38 1.16
N LEU A 386 -17.54 10.08 1.23
CA LEU A 386 -18.37 9.02 1.79
C LEU A 386 -17.63 8.20 2.85
N ASP A 387 -18.32 7.99 3.97
CA ASP A 387 -17.84 7.23 5.13
C ASP A 387 -18.60 5.93 5.38
N ASP A 388 -19.85 5.83 4.90
CA ASP A 388 -20.77 4.69 5.04
C ASP A 388 -21.35 4.25 3.70
N ASP A 389 -21.80 2.99 3.63
CA ASP A 389 -22.55 2.45 2.49
C ASP A 389 -24.03 2.80 2.59
N PHE A 390 -24.39 3.95 2.04
CA PHE A 390 -25.78 4.42 1.98
C PHE A 390 -26.69 3.54 1.12
N THR A 391 -26.13 2.71 0.23
CA THR A 391 -26.92 1.79 -0.62
C THR A 391 -27.34 0.53 0.13
N ALA A 392 -26.66 0.21 1.23
CA ALA A 392 -26.92 -0.96 2.06
C ALA A 392 -27.79 -0.66 3.29
N MET A 393 -28.39 0.53 3.39
CA MET A 393 -29.25 0.92 4.50
C MET A 393 -30.60 0.20 4.45
N SER A 394 -31.10 -0.23 5.62
CA SER A 394 -32.47 -0.73 5.78
C SER A 394 -33.52 0.39 5.73
N ALA A 395 -34.78 0.04 5.48
CA ALA A 395 -35.88 1.00 5.44
C ALA A 395 -36.08 1.73 6.78
N GLU A 396 -35.86 1.02 7.89
CA GLU A 396 -35.90 1.57 9.25
C GLU A 396 -34.79 2.60 9.45
N GLN A 397 -33.56 2.31 9.02
CA GLN A 397 -32.44 3.24 9.09
C GLN A 397 -32.63 4.48 8.22
N ILE A 398 -33.19 4.31 7.01
CA ILE A 398 -33.52 5.42 6.11
C ILE A 398 -34.56 6.34 6.75
N THR A 399 -35.60 5.76 7.35
CA THR A 399 -36.68 6.51 8.00
C THR A 399 -36.17 7.23 9.26
N ALA A 400 -35.49 6.50 10.16
CA ALA A 400 -34.96 7.06 11.41
C ALA A 400 -33.89 8.14 11.17
N GLY A 401 -33.08 8.00 10.11
CA GLY A 401 -32.07 8.97 9.72
C GLY A 401 -32.56 10.11 8.83
N GLY A 402 -33.82 10.07 8.36
CA GLY A 402 -34.38 11.06 7.45
C GLY A 402 -33.66 11.11 6.10
N TYR A 403 -33.26 9.95 5.57
CA TYR A 403 -32.43 9.85 4.35
C TYR A 403 -33.21 9.79 3.04
N GLY A 404 -34.53 9.58 3.05
CA GLY A 404 -35.37 9.35 1.86
C GLY A 404 -34.96 10.14 0.60
N ASP A 405 -35.34 11.41 0.49
CA ASP A 405 -35.01 12.27 -0.66
C ASP A 405 -33.51 12.58 -0.81
N ARG A 406 -32.74 12.38 0.26
CA ARG A 406 -31.30 12.67 0.30
C ARG A 406 -30.48 11.60 -0.42
N LEU A 407 -30.97 10.36 -0.48
CA LEU A 407 -30.32 9.28 -1.22
C LEU A 407 -30.36 9.54 -2.72
N ASP A 408 -31.50 9.99 -3.25
CA ASP A 408 -31.62 10.41 -4.65
C ASP A 408 -30.71 11.59 -4.97
N ALA A 409 -30.60 12.55 -4.04
CA ALA A 409 -29.67 13.66 -4.17
C ALA A 409 -28.20 13.19 -4.18
N LEU A 410 -27.85 12.23 -3.32
CA LEU A 410 -26.52 11.63 -3.21
C LEU A 410 -26.14 10.89 -4.49
N GLU A 411 -27.03 10.03 -5.00
CA GLU A 411 -26.80 9.31 -6.27
C GLU A 411 -26.53 10.28 -7.41
N LYS A 412 -27.30 11.37 -7.50
CA LYS A 412 -27.12 12.40 -8.52
C LYS A 412 -25.75 13.07 -8.44
N VAL A 413 -25.30 13.47 -7.24
CA VAL A 413 -23.97 14.10 -7.11
C VAL A 413 -22.83 13.11 -7.27
N LEU A 414 -23.00 11.84 -6.89
CA LEU A 414 -22.01 10.80 -7.17
C LEU A 414 -21.80 10.65 -8.68
N ALA A 415 -22.89 10.60 -9.46
CA ALA A 415 -22.81 10.53 -10.92
C ALA A 415 -22.11 11.75 -11.52
N GLY A 416 -22.42 12.96 -11.04
CA GLY A 416 -21.91 14.23 -11.59
C GLY A 416 -20.59 14.75 -11.00
N SER A 417 -20.05 14.12 -9.96
CA SER A 417 -18.81 14.57 -9.31
C SER A 417 -17.57 14.33 -10.16
N LYS A 418 -16.51 15.11 -9.90
CA LYS A 418 -15.21 14.93 -10.53
C LYS A 418 -14.44 13.78 -9.87
N GLU A 419 -14.59 13.62 -8.57
CA GLU A 419 -13.90 12.62 -7.75
C GLU A 419 -14.78 12.20 -6.57
N VAL A 420 -14.64 10.95 -6.13
CA VAL A 420 -15.34 10.44 -4.93
C VAL A 420 -14.30 9.94 -3.93
N TRP A 421 -14.34 10.47 -2.72
CA TRP A 421 -13.47 10.11 -1.62
C TRP A 421 -14.18 9.13 -0.69
N PHE A 422 -13.56 7.98 -0.45
CA PHE A 422 -14.09 6.92 0.39
C PHE A 422 -13.25 6.74 1.65
N SER A 423 -13.88 6.37 2.76
CA SER A 423 -13.19 6.06 4.02
C SER A 423 -12.42 4.74 3.99
N THR A 424 -12.85 3.78 3.18
CA THR A 424 -12.26 2.45 3.09
C THR A 424 -12.24 1.94 1.65
N TYR A 425 -11.35 0.98 1.38
CA TYR A 425 -11.33 0.27 0.09
C TYR A 425 -12.57 -0.60 -0.11
N GLN A 426 -13.10 -1.17 0.98
CA GLN A 426 -14.31 -1.97 0.98
C GLN A 426 -15.51 -1.15 0.53
N LEU A 427 -15.64 0.08 1.05
CA LEU A 427 -16.68 1.00 0.63
C LEU A 427 -16.50 1.39 -0.84
N ALA A 428 -15.29 1.76 -1.26
CA ALA A 428 -15.02 2.08 -2.67
C ALA A 428 -15.39 0.91 -3.62
N ALA A 429 -15.12 -0.34 -3.23
CA ALA A 429 -15.42 -1.52 -4.01
C ALA A 429 -16.93 -1.79 -4.18
N ARG A 430 -17.78 -1.26 -3.29
CA ARG A 430 -19.25 -1.35 -3.40
C ARG A 430 -19.82 -0.45 -4.48
N HIS A 431 -19.08 0.60 -4.89
CA HIS A 431 -19.56 1.58 -5.86
C HIS A 431 -18.90 1.41 -7.24
N ALA A 432 -19.33 0.38 -7.98
CA ALA A 432 -18.76 0.03 -9.29
C ALA A 432 -18.75 1.18 -10.32
N GLY A 433 -19.80 2.03 -10.33
CA GLY A 433 -19.95 3.14 -11.28
C GLY A 433 -19.05 4.35 -11.04
N VAL A 434 -18.25 4.36 -9.97
CA VAL A 434 -17.34 5.48 -9.66
C VAL A 434 -15.89 5.04 -9.45
N ILE A 435 -15.55 3.77 -9.68
CA ILE A 435 -14.20 3.21 -9.45
C ILE A 435 -13.11 4.04 -10.13
N ASP A 436 -13.31 4.48 -11.37
CA ASP A 436 -12.32 5.27 -12.13
C ASP A 436 -12.06 6.67 -11.53
N ARG A 437 -12.97 7.14 -10.67
CA ARG A 437 -12.93 8.41 -9.94
C ARG A 437 -12.77 8.22 -8.44
N ALA A 438 -12.55 6.98 -7.97
CA ALA A 438 -12.50 6.66 -6.56
C ALA A 438 -11.11 6.95 -5.97
N VAL A 439 -11.09 7.62 -4.83
CA VAL A 439 -9.91 7.79 -3.99
C VAL A 439 -10.24 7.35 -2.58
N VAL A 440 -9.42 6.50 -2.00
CA VAL A 440 -9.57 6.12 -0.60
C VAL A 440 -8.75 7.07 0.25
N VAL A 441 -9.41 7.80 1.14
CA VAL A 441 -8.79 8.61 2.17
C VAL A 441 -9.17 8.03 3.52
N PRO A 442 -8.30 7.17 4.11
CA PRO A 442 -8.55 6.55 5.40
C PRO A 442 -8.80 7.58 6.49
N ASN A 443 -9.62 7.22 7.47
CA ASN A 443 -9.83 8.07 8.63
C ASN A 443 -8.51 8.25 9.39
N ALA A 444 -8.31 9.45 9.93
CA ALA A 444 -7.12 9.83 10.66
C ALA A 444 -7.51 10.63 11.90
N ILE A 445 -6.65 10.59 12.91
CA ILE A 445 -6.90 11.21 14.20
C ILE A 445 -6.07 12.48 14.37
N ASP A 446 -6.65 13.55 14.93
CA ASP A 446 -5.90 14.80 15.16
C ASP A 446 -5.10 14.68 16.47
N PRO A 447 -3.75 14.72 16.42
CA PRO A 447 -2.93 14.68 17.61
C PRO A 447 -3.21 15.81 18.61
N LYS A 448 -3.63 17.00 18.15
CA LYS A 448 -3.95 18.15 19.01
C LYS A 448 -5.18 17.87 19.88
N LEU A 449 -6.17 17.16 19.33
CA LEU A 449 -7.38 16.81 20.06
C LEU A 449 -7.18 15.59 20.96
N TRP A 450 -6.43 14.59 20.49
CA TRP A 450 -6.38 13.30 21.16
C TRP A 450 -5.18 13.08 22.07
N ARG A 451 -4.01 13.70 21.78
CA ARG A 451 -2.86 13.54 22.67
C ARG A 451 -3.01 14.36 23.94
N ASP A 452 -2.81 13.68 25.07
CA ASP A 452 -2.59 14.31 26.35
C ASP A 452 -1.17 14.07 26.84
N TRP A 453 -0.26 14.99 26.54
CA TRP A 453 1.14 14.87 26.96
C TRP A 453 1.35 14.99 28.47
N ARG A 454 0.33 15.46 29.20
CA ARG A 454 0.40 15.67 30.66
C ARG A 454 -0.20 14.50 31.42
N ARG A 455 -1.00 13.66 30.77
CA ARG A 455 -1.62 12.50 31.40
C ARG A 455 -0.61 11.36 31.47
N VAL A 456 -0.04 11.19 32.65
CA VAL A 456 0.65 9.95 33.04
C VAL A 456 -0.41 9.02 33.60
N TRP A 457 -0.62 7.88 32.97
CA TRP A 457 -1.56 6.88 33.47
C TRP A 457 -0.84 6.06 34.53
N SER A 458 -1.30 6.16 35.78
CA SER A 458 -0.88 5.24 36.84
C SER A 458 -1.76 4.00 36.75
N PRO A 459 -1.19 2.78 36.73
CA PRO A 459 -2.01 1.59 36.83
C PRO A 459 -2.78 1.63 38.16
N ASP A 460 -4.10 1.43 38.09
CA ASP A 460 -4.91 1.26 39.30
C ASP A 460 -4.37 0.10 40.14
N GLU A 461 -4.43 0.22 41.47
CA GLU A 461 -4.01 -0.82 42.42
C GLU A 461 -5.02 -1.98 42.51
N ASP A 462 -6.19 -1.85 41.89
CA ASP A 462 -7.21 -2.90 41.86
C ASP A 462 -7.00 -3.92 40.74
N ASP A 463 -7.76 -5.01 40.83
CA ASP A 463 -7.80 -6.11 39.85
C ASP A 463 -8.95 -5.99 38.84
N MET A 464 -9.66 -4.85 38.81
CA MET A 464 -10.89 -4.70 38.01
C MET A 464 -10.56 -4.37 36.55
N THR A 465 -11.03 -5.18 35.61
CA THR A 465 -10.90 -4.91 34.16
C THR A 465 -12.01 -3.97 33.70
N ARG A 466 -11.63 -2.79 33.19
CA ARG A 466 -12.60 -1.76 32.78
C ARG A 466 -12.81 -1.75 31.28
N PHE A 467 -13.98 -2.14 30.81
CA PHE A 467 -14.31 -2.12 29.38
C PHE A 467 -14.96 -0.79 28.97
N LEU A 468 -14.67 -0.34 27.75
CA LEU A 468 -15.32 0.79 27.10
C LEU A 468 -16.02 0.33 25.83
N HIS A 469 -17.33 0.52 25.74
CA HIS A 469 -18.05 0.53 24.46
C HIS A 469 -18.61 1.93 24.21
N MET A 470 -18.37 2.51 23.05
CA MET A 470 -18.90 3.83 22.72
C MET A 470 -19.47 3.85 21.31
N GLY A 471 -20.44 4.69 21.05
CA GLY A 471 -21.11 4.79 19.75
C GLY A 471 -22.18 5.87 19.74
N THR A 472 -22.81 6.05 18.58
CA THR A 472 -24.10 6.76 18.44
C THR A 472 -25.27 5.82 18.75
N GLY A 473 -26.47 6.36 18.94
CA GLY A 473 -27.68 5.57 19.23
C GLY A 473 -27.98 4.43 18.25
N THR A 474 -27.48 4.51 17.02
CA THR A 474 -27.57 3.49 15.96
C THR A 474 -26.76 2.21 16.20
N HIS A 475 -25.97 2.13 17.29
CA HIS A 475 -25.16 0.96 17.64
C HIS A 475 -25.76 0.07 18.73
N ALA A 476 -27.03 0.27 19.09
CA ALA A 476 -27.70 -0.58 20.07
C ALA A 476 -27.72 -2.06 19.66
N GLU A 477 -27.93 -2.34 18.37
CA GLU A 477 -27.89 -3.69 17.79
C GLU A 477 -26.51 -4.33 17.91
N ASP A 478 -25.45 -3.55 17.65
CA ASP A 478 -24.06 -4.01 17.75
C ASP A 478 -23.75 -4.45 19.19
N PHE A 479 -24.08 -3.63 20.21
CA PHE A 479 -23.85 -3.99 21.61
C PHE A 479 -24.73 -5.16 22.08
N ALA A 480 -25.96 -5.27 21.57
CA ALA A 480 -26.87 -6.37 21.90
C ALA A 480 -26.27 -7.74 21.53
N THR A 481 -25.38 -7.81 20.53
CA THR A 481 -24.70 -9.07 20.16
C THR A 481 -23.80 -9.63 21.26
N ILE A 482 -23.22 -8.78 22.12
CA ILE A 482 -22.27 -9.21 23.16
C ILE A 482 -22.84 -9.17 24.57
N ARG A 483 -23.97 -8.47 24.77
CA ARG A 483 -24.59 -8.32 26.08
C ARG A 483 -24.89 -9.65 26.79
N PRO A 484 -25.51 -10.67 26.16
CA PRO A 484 -25.76 -11.95 26.83
C PRO A 484 -24.47 -12.64 27.33
N HIS A 485 -23.36 -12.43 26.63
CA HIS A 485 -22.06 -12.97 27.00
C HIS A 485 -21.44 -12.23 28.20
N LEU A 486 -21.64 -10.92 28.29
CA LEU A 486 -21.27 -10.12 29.46
C LEU A 486 -22.11 -10.50 30.69
N ASP A 487 -23.42 -10.73 30.51
CA ASP A 487 -24.31 -11.21 31.58
C ASP A 487 -23.88 -12.58 32.11
N ALA A 488 -23.45 -13.49 31.22
CA ALA A 488 -22.90 -14.77 31.62
C ALA A 488 -21.55 -14.61 32.35
N LEU A 489 -20.64 -13.80 31.82
CA LEU A 489 -19.33 -13.55 32.42
C LEU A 489 -19.44 -12.96 33.82
N TRP A 490 -20.38 -12.04 34.05
CA TRP A 490 -20.60 -11.45 35.37
C TRP A 490 -20.95 -12.49 36.44
N ARG A 491 -21.72 -13.53 36.09
CA ARG A 491 -22.04 -14.62 37.03
C ARG A 491 -20.80 -15.43 37.42
N ASP A 492 -19.82 -15.54 36.53
CA ASP A 492 -18.59 -16.31 36.74
C ASP A 492 -17.43 -15.50 37.33
N ARG A 493 -17.50 -14.16 37.25
CA ARG A 493 -16.42 -13.21 37.54
C ARG A 493 -16.96 -11.94 38.21
N GLU A 494 -17.89 -12.10 39.15
CA GLU A 494 -18.51 -10.98 39.87
C GLU A 494 -17.44 -10.07 40.51
N GLY A 495 -17.57 -8.76 40.30
CA GLY A 495 -16.63 -7.75 40.81
C GLY A 495 -15.26 -7.70 40.12
N ARG A 496 -15.01 -8.49 39.07
CA ARG A 496 -13.73 -8.50 38.33
C ARG A 496 -13.71 -7.60 37.10
N PHE A 497 -14.87 -7.12 36.63
CA PHE A 497 -14.94 -6.20 35.50
C PHE A 497 -16.15 -5.26 35.57
N ASP A 498 -16.08 -4.16 34.84
CA ASP A 498 -17.22 -3.30 34.53
C ASP A 498 -17.21 -2.94 33.03
N VAL A 499 -18.34 -2.43 32.54
CA VAL A 499 -18.50 -1.93 31.18
C VAL A 499 -19.08 -0.52 31.27
N THR A 500 -18.35 0.44 30.71
CA THR A 500 -18.87 1.78 30.48
C THR A 500 -19.38 1.89 29.03
N LEU A 501 -20.66 2.20 28.90
CA LEU A 501 -21.34 2.46 27.63
C LEU A 501 -21.45 3.98 27.44
N ILE A 502 -20.95 4.51 26.31
CA ILE A 502 -21.01 5.96 26.00
C ILE A 502 -21.79 6.22 24.71
N GLY A 503 -22.87 7.00 24.79
CA GLY A 503 -23.60 7.58 23.65
C GLY A 503 -24.50 6.63 22.84
N VAL A 504 -24.52 5.33 23.17
CA VAL A 504 -25.47 4.34 22.61
C VAL A 504 -26.86 4.59 23.23
N ALA A 505 -27.95 4.20 22.57
CA ALA A 505 -29.31 4.62 22.95
C ALA A 505 -29.71 4.23 24.39
N ASP A 506 -30.62 5.01 24.97
CA ASP A 506 -31.09 4.99 26.38
C ASP A 506 -31.81 3.70 26.84
N GLU A 507 -31.96 2.72 25.96
CA GLU A 507 -32.79 1.52 26.18
C GLU A 507 -32.02 0.31 26.74
N ALA A 508 -30.72 0.45 27.03
CA ALA A 508 -29.98 -0.63 27.66
C ALA A 508 -30.54 -0.93 29.06
N THR A 509 -31.14 -2.11 29.23
CA THR A 509 -31.60 -2.59 30.54
C THR A 509 -30.47 -2.46 31.58
N PRO A 510 -30.72 -1.94 32.79
CA PRO A 510 -29.70 -1.83 33.82
C PRO A 510 -29.07 -3.19 34.16
N ALA A 511 -27.78 -3.20 34.47
CA ALA A 511 -27.07 -4.38 34.97
C ALA A 511 -26.01 -3.96 35.99
N PRO A 512 -25.67 -4.79 37.00
CA PRO A 512 -24.67 -4.42 38.03
C PRO A 512 -23.27 -4.10 37.47
N TRP A 513 -22.94 -4.68 36.32
CA TRP A 513 -21.67 -4.50 35.62
C TRP A 513 -21.68 -3.36 34.60
N LEU A 514 -22.83 -2.72 34.35
CA LEU A 514 -23.02 -1.76 33.24
C LEU A 514 -23.25 -0.34 33.76
N THR A 515 -22.36 0.57 33.38
CA THR A 515 -22.54 2.02 33.56
C THR A 515 -22.87 2.65 32.22
N HIS A 516 -23.99 3.38 32.14
CA HIS A 516 -24.38 4.11 30.93
C HIS A 516 -24.18 5.61 31.10
N ILE A 517 -23.43 6.25 30.18
CA ILE A 517 -23.12 7.67 30.22
C ILE A 517 -23.50 8.31 28.88
N GLN A 518 -24.35 9.33 28.93
CA GLN A 518 -24.62 10.18 27.78
C GLN A 518 -23.66 11.37 27.74
N PRO A 519 -23.03 11.67 26.60
CA PRO A 519 -22.24 12.87 26.46
C PRO A 519 -23.09 14.11 26.76
N PRO A 520 -22.60 15.05 27.59
CA PRO A 520 -23.30 16.30 27.86
C PRO A 520 -23.70 17.03 26.57
N PRO A 521 -24.87 17.69 26.51
CA PRO A 521 -25.34 18.35 25.28
C PRO A 521 -24.33 19.35 24.69
N ASP A 522 -23.62 20.08 25.54
CA ASP A 522 -22.58 21.05 25.17
C ASP A 522 -21.27 20.39 24.69
N CYS A 523 -21.10 19.10 24.96
CA CYS A 523 -19.96 18.28 24.55
C CYS A 523 -20.21 17.43 23.29
N ARG A 524 -21.38 17.53 22.63
CA ARG A 524 -21.72 16.69 21.47
C ARG A 524 -20.91 16.98 20.20
N ALA A 525 -20.37 18.19 20.06
CA ALA A 525 -19.49 18.54 18.94
C ALA A 525 -18.16 17.77 19.08
N TYR A 526 -17.66 17.18 17.99
CA TYR A 526 -16.55 16.22 18.05
C TYR A 526 -15.32 16.68 18.86
N PRO A 527 -14.77 17.90 18.67
CA PRO A 527 -13.63 18.34 19.48
C PRO A 527 -13.91 18.40 20.98
N LYS A 528 -15.13 18.81 21.37
CA LYS A 528 -15.56 18.86 22.76
C LYS A 528 -15.85 17.46 23.31
N PHE A 529 -16.42 16.59 22.49
CA PHE A 529 -16.65 15.19 22.82
C PHE A 529 -15.32 14.50 23.13
N VAL A 530 -14.30 14.68 22.30
CA VAL A 530 -12.96 14.10 22.52
C VAL A 530 -12.34 14.64 23.82
N ALA A 531 -12.42 15.95 24.06
CA ALA A 531 -11.92 16.55 25.30
C ALA A 531 -12.62 15.99 26.55
N TRP A 532 -13.94 15.81 26.49
CA TRP A 532 -14.72 15.19 27.56
C TRP A 532 -14.44 13.69 27.71
N LEU A 533 -14.37 12.94 26.61
CA LEU A 533 -14.10 11.50 26.58
C LEU A 533 -12.75 11.19 27.22
N ARG A 534 -11.73 12.01 26.94
CA ARG A 534 -10.41 11.92 27.55
C ARG A 534 -10.44 12.09 29.08
N GLN A 535 -11.45 12.75 29.64
CA GLN A 535 -11.60 12.87 31.09
C GLN A 535 -12.30 11.66 31.72
N GLN A 536 -12.83 10.75 30.90
CA GLN A 536 -13.44 9.51 31.37
C GLN A 536 -12.38 8.42 31.62
N GLY A 537 -12.85 7.29 32.15
CA GLY A 537 -12.02 6.16 32.53
C GLY A 537 -11.54 6.25 33.99
N PRO A 538 -10.57 5.43 34.40
CA PRO A 538 -9.69 4.59 33.58
C PRO A 538 -10.42 3.50 32.76
N PHE A 539 -9.86 3.11 31.61
CA PHE A 539 -10.31 1.97 30.80
C PHE A 539 -9.12 1.09 30.43
N ASP A 540 -9.35 -0.21 30.25
CA ASP A 540 -8.33 -1.19 29.87
C ASP A 540 -8.53 -1.72 28.44
N VAL A 541 -9.79 -1.92 28.04
CA VAL A 541 -10.14 -2.60 26.79
C VAL A 541 -11.31 -1.89 26.10
N GLY A 542 -11.16 -1.63 24.80
CA GLY A 542 -12.26 -1.13 23.96
C GLY A 542 -13.03 -2.29 23.31
N LEU A 543 -14.35 -2.29 23.43
CA LEU A 543 -15.24 -3.27 22.79
C LEU A 543 -15.86 -2.63 21.53
N ALA A 544 -15.68 -3.24 20.36
CA ALA A 544 -16.37 -2.84 19.13
C ALA A 544 -16.96 -4.05 18.41
N PRO A 545 -18.06 -4.63 18.93
CA PRO A 545 -18.84 -5.58 18.17
C PRO A 545 -19.46 -4.91 16.94
N LEU A 546 -19.68 -5.71 15.91
CA LEU A 546 -20.50 -5.38 14.75
C LEU A 546 -21.42 -6.56 14.46
N ALA A 547 -22.70 -6.26 14.23
CA ALA A 547 -23.64 -7.24 13.69
C ALA A 547 -23.31 -7.58 12.23
N GLU A 548 -23.58 -8.82 11.81
CA GLU A 548 -23.36 -9.27 10.42
C GLU A 548 -24.44 -8.72 9.48
N THR A 549 -24.22 -7.51 8.98
CA THR A 549 -25.12 -6.83 8.03
C THR A 549 -24.36 -6.28 6.84
N ALA A 550 -25.02 -6.13 5.69
CA ALA A 550 -24.43 -5.55 4.48
C ALA A 550 -23.82 -4.16 4.74
N PHE A 551 -24.52 -3.33 5.53
CA PHE A 551 -24.06 -2.02 5.98
C PHE A 551 -22.76 -2.11 6.80
N ASN A 552 -22.70 -3.03 7.77
CA ASN A 552 -21.52 -3.19 8.64
C ASN A 552 -20.29 -3.76 7.91
N HIS A 553 -20.46 -4.51 6.82
CA HIS A 553 -19.32 -5.01 6.04
C HIS A 553 -18.49 -3.92 5.34
N ALA A 554 -19.05 -2.72 5.16
CA ALA A 554 -18.38 -1.58 4.56
C ALA A 554 -18.04 -0.46 5.57
N LYS A 555 -18.30 -0.68 6.87
CA LYS A 555 -17.94 0.28 7.93
C LYS A 555 -16.44 0.55 7.98
N SER A 556 -16.08 1.66 8.62
CA SER A 556 -14.70 2.07 8.82
C SER A 556 -14.15 1.68 10.20
N ASP A 557 -12.85 1.87 10.37
CA ASP A 557 -12.04 1.47 11.52
C ASP A 557 -11.94 2.53 12.64
N ILE A 558 -12.86 3.52 12.69
CA ILE A 558 -12.81 4.63 13.64
C ILE A 558 -12.69 4.16 15.09
N LYS A 559 -13.34 3.05 15.46
CA LYS A 559 -13.21 2.47 16.81
C LYS A 559 -11.78 2.09 17.16
N LEU A 560 -11.03 1.53 16.21
CA LEU A 560 -9.62 1.19 16.40
C LEU A 560 -8.78 2.45 16.62
N LEU A 561 -9.05 3.52 15.86
CA LEU A 561 -8.38 4.81 16.04
C LEU A 561 -8.64 5.42 17.42
N ASP A 562 -9.91 5.51 17.81
CA ASP A 562 -10.29 6.13 19.07
C ASP A 562 -9.72 5.35 20.26
N TYR A 563 -9.88 4.02 20.25
CA TYR A 563 -9.42 3.16 21.35
C TYR A 563 -7.90 3.13 21.47
N SER A 564 -7.19 3.02 20.34
CA SER A 564 -5.73 3.09 20.37
C SER A 564 -5.20 4.46 20.82
N ALA A 565 -5.90 5.56 20.50
CA ALA A 565 -5.56 6.89 20.99
C ALA A 565 -5.82 7.07 22.49
N LEU A 566 -6.80 6.35 23.05
CA LEU A 566 -7.00 6.24 24.50
C LEU A 566 -6.04 5.26 25.19
N GLY A 567 -5.19 4.57 24.43
CA GLY A 567 -4.26 3.57 24.99
C GLY A 567 -4.90 2.22 25.28
N LEU A 568 -5.97 1.87 24.58
CA LEU A 568 -6.74 0.63 24.79
C LEU A 568 -6.46 -0.38 23.69
N ARG A 569 -6.36 -1.66 24.06
CA ARG A 569 -6.48 -2.75 23.09
C ARG A 569 -7.95 -2.87 22.70
N SER A 570 -8.21 -3.07 21.41
CA SER A 570 -9.56 -3.25 20.90
C SER A 570 -9.89 -4.73 20.73
N LEU A 571 -11.01 -5.18 21.32
CA LEU A 571 -11.70 -6.43 21.02
C LEU A 571 -12.83 -6.11 20.04
N VAL A 572 -12.74 -6.66 18.84
CA VAL A 572 -13.61 -6.26 17.72
C VAL A 572 -14.13 -7.47 16.99
N SER A 573 -15.33 -7.40 16.40
CA SER A 573 -15.84 -8.49 15.55
C SER A 573 -14.87 -8.79 14.42
N ASP A 574 -14.77 -10.04 13.99
CA ASP A 574 -13.92 -10.41 12.86
C ASP A 574 -14.55 -10.00 11.50
N SER A 575 -14.41 -8.73 11.12
CA SER A 575 -15.07 -8.13 9.96
C SER A 575 -14.08 -7.48 8.97
N PRO A 576 -14.48 -7.25 7.70
CA PRO A 576 -13.63 -6.57 6.73
C PRO A 576 -13.14 -5.19 7.19
N ALA A 577 -13.96 -4.45 7.93
CA ALA A 577 -13.63 -3.13 8.48
C ALA A 577 -12.41 -3.19 9.42
N TYR A 578 -12.33 -4.23 10.24
CA TYR A 578 -11.27 -4.36 11.25
C TYR A 578 -10.07 -5.19 10.81
N ARG A 579 -10.22 -6.00 9.75
CA ARG A 579 -9.09 -6.66 9.07
C ARG A 579 -8.29 -5.72 8.17
N ALA A 580 -8.87 -4.58 7.77
CA ALA A 580 -8.30 -3.69 6.77
C ALA A 580 -6.90 -3.17 7.13
N ASP A 581 -6.63 -2.94 8.42
CA ASP A 581 -5.35 -2.45 8.91
C ASP A 581 -4.85 -3.32 10.08
N PRO A 582 -4.02 -4.35 9.80
CA PRO A 582 -3.48 -5.22 10.84
C PRO A 582 -2.49 -4.51 11.78
N GLY A 583 -2.06 -3.29 11.47
CA GLY A 583 -1.14 -2.51 12.30
C GLY A 583 -1.69 -2.19 13.69
N PHE A 584 -3.01 -2.12 13.84
CA PHE A 584 -3.67 -1.96 15.14
C PHE A 584 -3.52 -3.17 16.06
N ARG A 585 -3.22 -4.36 15.52
CA ARG A 585 -3.12 -5.61 16.31
C ARG A 585 -4.32 -5.83 17.25
N SER A 586 -5.51 -5.44 16.80
CA SER A 586 -6.76 -5.68 17.51
C SER A 586 -7.00 -7.19 17.66
N ALA A 587 -7.74 -7.58 18.70
CA ALA A 587 -8.23 -8.94 18.81
C ALA A 587 -9.46 -9.07 17.89
N LEU A 588 -9.32 -9.77 16.77
CA LEU A 588 -10.42 -10.14 15.90
C LEU A 588 -11.18 -11.30 16.55
N VAL A 589 -12.41 -11.05 16.98
CA VAL A 589 -13.21 -11.95 17.81
C VAL A 589 -14.23 -12.69 16.96
N THR A 590 -14.10 -14.01 16.93
CA THR A 590 -15.11 -14.95 16.41
C THR A 590 -15.86 -15.67 17.54
N ASP A 591 -15.27 -15.78 18.73
CA ASP A 591 -15.85 -16.33 19.96
C ASP A 591 -15.82 -15.27 21.08
N TRP A 592 -16.94 -14.53 21.22
CA TRP A 592 -17.09 -13.48 22.22
C TRP A 592 -16.99 -13.97 23.67
N PRO A 593 -17.68 -15.06 24.09
CA PRO A 593 -17.51 -15.63 25.43
C PRO A 593 -16.06 -15.88 25.83
N GLN A 594 -15.26 -16.48 24.94
CA GLN A 594 -13.86 -16.78 25.24
C GLN A 594 -13.01 -15.50 25.27
N ALA A 595 -13.16 -14.62 24.27
CA ALA A 595 -12.39 -13.39 24.20
C ALA A 595 -12.62 -12.47 25.40
N LEU A 596 -13.86 -12.35 25.87
CA LEU A 596 -14.18 -11.56 27.07
C LEU A 596 -13.58 -12.17 28.34
N ARG A 597 -13.61 -13.50 28.49
CA ARG A 597 -12.94 -14.21 29.60
C ARG A 597 -11.43 -13.94 29.59
N ASP A 598 -10.79 -14.11 28.44
CA ASP A 598 -9.34 -13.89 28.29
C ASP A 598 -8.95 -12.43 28.56
N ALA A 599 -9.81 -11.47 28.20
CA ALA A 599 -9.58 -10.06 28.48
C ALA A 599 -9.58 -9.76 29.99
N VAL A 600 -10.52 -10.34 30.75
CA VAL A 600 -10.60 -10.19 32.21
C VAL A 600 -9.46 -10.93 32.91
N ASP A 601 -9.19 -12.17 32.50
CA ASP A 601 -8.22 -13.03 33.18
C ASP A 601 -6.75 -12.61 32.85
N ASN A 602 -6.51 -11.89 31.74
CA ASN A 602 -5.18 -11.45 31.29
C ASN A 602 -5.04 -9.92 31.11
N ARG A 603 -5.63 -9.10 32.01
CA ARG A 603 -5.61 -7.63 31.95
C ARG A 603 -4.23 -7.01 31.65
N GLY A 604 -3.18 -7.52 32.28
CA GLY A 604 -1.81 -7.02 32.07
C GLY A 604 -1.31 -7.22 30.64
N ASP A 605 -1.73 -8.30 29.97
CA ASP A 605 -1.41 -8.52 28.57
C ASP A 605 -2.18 -7.58 27.65
N GLN A 606 -3.46 -7.31 27.95
CA GLN A 606 -4.26 -6.34 27.21
C GLN A 606 -3.59 -4.96 27.17
N ARG A 607 -3.09 -4.48 28.33
CA ARG A 607 -2.36 -3.22 28.43
C ARG A 607 -1.06 -3.21 27.63
N ARG A 608 -0.28 -4.29 27.66
CA ARG A 608 0.97 -4.40 26.86
C ARG A 608 0.68 -4.35 25.37
N GLN A 609 -0.35 -5.06 24.91
CA GLN A 609 -0.72 -5.10 23.50
C GLN A 609 -1.29 -3.77 23.00
N ALA A 610 -1.96 -3.00 23.87
CA ALA A 610 -2.48 -1.68 23.54
C ALA A 610 -1.37 -0.71 23.07
N ALA A 611 -0.17 -0.79 23.65
CA ALA A 611 0.96 0.08 23.28
C ALA A 611 1.34 -0.02 21.79
N ALA A 612 1.23 -1.21 21.20
CA ALA A 612 1.53 -1.39 19.77
C ALA A 612 0.47 -0.72 18.88
N ALA A 613 -0.81 -0.83 19.24
CA ALA A 613 -1.91 -0.15 18.55
C ALA A 613 -1.76 1.37 18.64
N THR A 614 -1.46 1.89 19.83
CA THR A 614 -1.19 3.31 20.08
C THR A 614 -0.01 3.82 19.25
N ALA A 615 1.10 3.07 19.23
CA ALA A 615 2.26 3.43 18.41
C ALA A 615 1.92 3.48 16.91
N HIS A 616 1.18 2.48 16.40
CA HIS A 616 0.72 2.46 15.02
C HIS A 616 -0.12 3.69 14.66
N THR A 617 -1.11 4.03 15.50
CA THR A 617 -1.98 5.18 15.28
C THR A 617 -1.20 6.48 15.17
N TRP A 618 -0.27 6.71 16.11
CA TRP A 618 0.49 7.95 16.14
C TRP A 618 1.54 8.07 15.03
N LEU A 619 2.07 6.94 14.56
CA LEU A 619 3.06 6.92 13.49
C LEU A 619 2.41 7.00 12.10
N ASN A 620 1.22 6.43 11.92
CA ASN A 620 0.68 6.18 10.58
C ASN A 620 -0.72 6.75 10.31
N ARG A 621 -1.54 7.00 11.35
CA ARG A 621 -2.98 7.30 11.20
C ARG A 621 -3.38 8.66 11.79
N THR A 622 -2.58 9.69 11.50
CA THR A 622 -2.76 11.05 12.02
C THR A 622 -3.13 12.07 10.95
N THR A 623 -3.80 13.15 11.34
CA THR A 623 -4.24 14.21 10.41
C THR A 623 -3.12 14.81 9.54
N PRO A 624 -1.85 14.96 9.96
CA PRO A 624 -0.79 15.43 9.05
C PRO A 624 -0.59 14.52 7.83
N HIS A 625 -0.74 13.19 7.99
CA HIS A 625 -0.62 12.25 6.88
C HIS A 625 -1.80 12.40 5.91
N ALA A 626 -3.02 12.44 6.44
CA ALA A 626 -4.22 12.64 5.63
C ALA A 626 -4.23 14.00 4.93
N ALA A 627 -3.79 15.06 5.61
CA ALA A 627 -3.73 16.41 5.10
C ALA A 627 -2.88 16.51 3.83
N VAL A 628 -1.66 15.94 3.85
CA VAL A 628 -0.76 15.95 2.68
C VAL A 628 -1.37 15.19 1.50
N VAL A 629 -2.05 14.07 1.76
CA VAL A 629 -2.76 13.31 0.70
C VAL A 629 -3.90 14.14 0.13
N MET A 630 -4.73 14.74 0.98
CA MET A 630 -5.85 15.57 0.54
C MET A 630 -5.39 16.79 -0.26
N MET A 631 -4.32 17.46 0.16
CA MET A 631 -3.81 18.63 -0.55
C MET A 631 -3.40 18.30 -1.98
N ASP A 632 -2.67 17.20 -2.16
CA ASP A 632 -2.27 16.73 -3.49
C ASP A 632 -3.46 16.42 -4.39
N ARG A 633 -4.52 15.83 -3.84
CA ARG A 633 -5.79 15.60 -4.56
C ARG A 633 -6.53 16.89 -4.87
N LEU A 634 -6.46 17.89 -4.00
CA LEU A 634 -7.08 19.18 -4.27
C LEU A 634 -6.31 19.94 -5.38
N GLU A 635 -4.98 19.97 -5.33
CA GLU A 635 -4.12 20.60 -6.35
C GLU A 635 -4.27 19.96 -7.71
N THR A 636 -4.33 18.63 -7.72
CA THR A 636 -4.75 17.81 -8.87
C THR A 636 -6.02 18.35 -9.52
N LEU A 637 -7.07 18.58 -8.73
CA LEU A 637 -8.40 18.88 -9.23
C LEU A 637 -8.47 20.28 -9.84
N VAL A 638 -7.69 21.22 -9.33
CA VAL A 638 -7.66 22.62 -9.78
C VAL A 638 -6.53 22.94 -10.77
N GLY A 639 -5.65 21.98 -11.06
CA GLY A 639 -4.51 22.17 -11.96
C GLY A 639 -3.42 23.10 -11.40
N ARG A 640 -3.22 23.11 -10.06
CA ARG A 640 -2.08 23.78 -9.42
C ARG A 640 -0.90 22.79 -9.30
N PRO A 641 0.35 23.24 -9.51
CA PRO A 641 1.54 22.40 -9.41
C PRO A 641 1.82 21.92 -7.98
#